data_AF-A0A2E6ESM7-F1
#
_entry.id   AF-A0A2E6ESM7-F1
#
_cell.length_a   1.000
_cell.length_b   1.000
_cell.length_c   1.000
_cell.angle_alpha   90.00
_cell.angle_beta   90.00
_cell.angle_gamma   90.00
#
_symmetry.space_group_name_H-M   'P 1'
#
loop_
_entity.id
_entity.type
_entity.pdbx_description
1 polymer ?
#
loop_
_entity_poly.entity_id
_entity_poly.type
_entity_poly.pdbx_seq_one_letter_code
_entity_poly.pdbx_strand_id
1 'polypeptide(L)'
;MLAVAAWWRVKAQLGESGRRLWDNRSLEPLMMQTSRSRFSFHSAVASRAFGLALLLVLAGFSLLVPGLVRAQDADFDGLSDQEEAALGSDPNDVDTDGDHLTDFEEVQEGTDPLDPDSDDDGLDDFAEVRVWFTDPALPDTDGGFSDDGVEVYIDNTNPTDPADDLQDSDQDGLPDIMEIALGTDRFDPDTDSDGLEDGTEDSNQDGVSAGDINGNGIFEPHLGDETDSTVADWDQDGLLDGLETLMLLDPFNPDFDADGLGDGEEVGLAAGGDSSLACIHPRTPDSDLDGLLDGEELNAGSSPCMADSDGDGLYDIVEISDGTSPTDPGQGAADSDGDGLSDGFEANVSFSDPALADPDGDGYDDGQEYLPLLDAVDTDHFDADTDDDGVLDGAELVQVLAASSGVSSCAGFITCPASAVTFDTDSDGLSDGVELGLVAPDLSVLDPTATDLSVFVADLDPSTTSDPRNDDHDGDGLLDGEEDANHNGRWDPGETDPLLFDTDGDGIDDGWEVAYSQLSACAPGVLQAMDPNFPGDAAQDLDGDGLTSLAEYQLVTVSGQVVLGNPTNPCDPDTDADGLTDGIEVGSAYGAGLGSDPNRADSDSDGLLDGEEDRDSNGWWAPGLETDPMRADSDDDGLLDGSEDVNANALVDLGETDPLNFDTDGDELSDGAERKTYGTDPLLVDTDDDGLSDGLELGLAGDVHPGSQTRPLLADTDGDGLDDGDEDANQNGGLDPGETNPLVYDSDGDGLSDGEEDEQFGTDPLLPDTDGGGANDGDEISAGTDPLDGFDDQSGDPDGDGLSTSEENGIGTDPLNPDSDGDLILDGHEVGVDPANPIDTDGDGSIDALDLDSDDDSLLDLQEAGDAVLDTPPRDSDGDGLADYRDLDSDNGGVDDEVEVNDHQSNPLDPADDGVGWLEPGARISGGRCGCSAGLSPAAAGLAPVLCCAWLVGRRRRRRFSSRSLSL
;
A
#
# COMPACT_ATOMS: atom_id res chain seq x y z
N MET A 1 8.70 -8.79 33.15
CA MET A 1 8.11 -8.61 34.50
C MET A 1 7.82 -7.13 34.81
N LEU A 2 6.55 -6.73 34.70
CA LEU A 2 5.86 -5.68 35.48
C LEU A 2 6.60 -4.38 35.93
N ALA A 3 6.32 -3.29 35.19
CA ALA A 3 5.38 -2.22 35.61
C ALA A 3 5.83 -0.94 36.38
N VAL A 4 5.61 0.21 35.71
CA VAL A 4 4.64 1.30 36.10
C VAL A 4 5.06 2.56 36.92
N ALA A 5 4.50 3.70 36.47
CA ALA A 5 4.12 4.97 37.14
C ALA A 5 5.16 6.08 37.47
N ALA A 6 5.30 7.02 36.53
CA ALA A 6 4.81 8.42 36.58
C ALA A 6 4.49 9.16 37.93
N TRP A 7 4.73 10.50 37.89
CA TRP A 7 4.18 11.59 38.75
C TRP A 7 4.68 11.66 40.23
N TRP A 8 5.00 12.82 40.85
CA TRP A 8 4.67 14.23 40.56
C TRP A 8 5.55 15.28 41.31
N ARG A 9 5.75 16.48 40.72
CA ARG A 9 6.00 17.84 41.30
C ARG A 9 6.91 18.08 42.54
N VAL A 10 7.73 19.16 42.48
CA VAL A 10 7.87 20.29 43.47
C VAL A 10 9.10 21.20 43.15
N LYS A 11 9.19 22.53 43.39
CA LYS A 11 8.26 23.70 43.54
C LYS A 11 9.05 25.00 43.86
N ALA A 12 8.52 26.18 43.48
CA ALA A 12 8.85 27.53 44.03
C ALA A 12 10.18 28.19 43.52
N GLN A 13 10.46 29.51 43.68
CA GLN A 13 10.01 30.40 44.76
C GLN A 13 10.08 31.94 44.55
N LEU A 14 8.91 32.60 44.71
CA LEU A 14 8.63 33.97 45.24
C LEU A 14 9.18 35.27 44.59
N GLY A 15 8.24 36.17 44.23
CA GLY A 15 8.38 37.63 44.18
C GLY A 15 7.00 38.32 44.29
N GLU A 16 6.83 39.40 45.07
CA GLU A 16 5.51 39.97 45.42
C GLU A 16 5.15 41.32 44.77
N SER A 17 3.82 41.54 44.65
CA SER A 17 3.06 42.82 44.63
C SER A 17 2.68 43.44 43.26
N GLY A 18 1.47 44.02 43.10
CA GLY A 18 0.26 43.93 43.95
C GLY A 18 -0.79 45.05 43.79
N ARG A 19 -2.06 44.71 44.10
CA ARG A 19 -3.34 45.49 44.03
C ARG A 19 -4.05 45.33 42.67
N ARG A 20 -5.37 45.10 42.50
CA ARG A 20 -6.62 44.90 43.29
C ARG A 20 -7.73 45.85 42.77
N LEU A 21 -8.99 45.38 42.81
CA LEU A 21 -10.28 46.09 42.59
C LEU A 21 -10.72 46.09 41.09
N TRP A 22 -11.93 45.66 40.70
CA TRP A 22 -13.19 45.30 41.42
C TRP A 22 -13.90 44.03 40.91
N ASP A 23 -14.72 43.41 41.77
CA ASP A 23 -15.71 42.38 41.43
C ASP A 23 -17.01 42.96 40.80
N ASN A 24 -17.65 42.25 39.85
CA ASN A 24 -18.83 41.39 40.12
C ASN A 24 -19.59 40.92 38.85
N ARG A 25 -20.05 39.65 38.87
CA ARG A 25 -21.41 39.11 38.60
C ARG A 25 -22.34 39.91 37.64
N SER A 26 -23.14 39.30 36.76
CA SER A 26 -23.52 37.88 36.49
C SER A 26 -24.47 37.87 35.26
N LEU A 27 -24.72 36.79 34.51
CA LEU A 27 -25.40 35.53 34.88
C LEU A 27 -25.24 34.45 33.77
N GLU A 28 -25.23 33.19 34.18
CA GLU A 28 -25.54 31.96 33.39
C GLU A 28 -27.09 31.79 33.25
N PRO A 29 -27.67 30.84 32.44
CA PRO A 29 -27.11 29.51 32.13
C PRO A 29 -27.43 28.80 30.77
N LEU A 30 -26.70 27.68 30.56
CA LEU A 30 -27.09 26.37 29.96
C LEU A 30 -27.27 26.13 28.43
N MET A 31 -26.52 25.10 27.98
CA MET A 31 -26.85 23.99 27.05
C MET A 31 -26.81 24.15 25.51
N MET A 32 -25.90 23.35 24.91
CA MET A 32 -26.02 22.59 23.63
C MET A 32 -26.23 23.41 22.31
N GLN A 33 -25.74 22.98 21.14
CA GLN A 33 -25.05 21.74 20.73
C GLN A 33 -24.09 22.02 19.54
N THR A 34 -23.28 21.02 19.20
CA THR A 34 -22.55 20.78 17.92
C THR A 34 -22.75 21.75 16.73
N SER A 35 -21.65 22.38 16.30
CA SER A 35 -21.08 22.18 14.95
C SER A 35 -19.63 22.74 14.87
N ARG A 36 -18.78 22.14 14.04
CA ARG A 36 -17.61 22.82 13.45
C ARG A 36 -18.06 23.32 12.08
N SER A 37 -17.58 24.49 11.64
CA SER A 37 -17.79 25.00 10.28
C SER A 37 -16.48 25.58 9.77
N ARG A 38 -16.03 25.15 8.59
CA ARG A 38 -14.91 25.77 7.85
C ARG A 38 -15.19 27.28 7.64
N PHE A 39 -14.15 28.09 7.52
CA PHE A 39 -14.25 29.48 7.07
C PHE A 39 -12.97 29.87 6.32
N SER A 40 -13.00 29.69 5.01
CA SER A 40 -11.94 30.12 4.08
C SER A 40 -11.84 31.65 4.03
N PHE A 41 -10.71 32.17 3.58
CA PHE A 41 -10.57 33.56 3.12
C PHE A 41 -9.58 33.62 1.95
N HIS A 42 -10.00 34.25 0.84
CA HIS A 42 -9.13 34.43 -0.33
C HIS A 42 -8.01 35.46 -0.10
N SER A 43 -6.95 35.28 -0.90
CA SER A 43 -5.99 36.25 -1.45
C SER A 43 -6.21 37.75 -1.16
N ALA A 44 -5.11 38.44 -0.83
CA ALA A 44 -4.98 39.90 -0.94
C ALA A 44 -3.51 40.35 -1.10
N VAL A 45 -3.08 40.55 -2.35
CA VAL A 45 -1.78 41.15 -2.73
C VAL A 45 -1.45 42.42 -1.92
N ALA A 46 -0.24 42.49 -1.35
CA ALA A 46 0.26 43.67 -0.64
C ALA A 46 1.81 43.79 -0.69
N SER A 47 2.32 44.41 -1.76
CA SER A 47 3.76 44.60 -2.02
C SER A 47 4.56 45.12 -0.82
N ARG A 48 5.70 44.47 -0.51
CA ARG A 48 6.71 44.99 0.42
C ARG A 48 7.72 45.85 -0.33
N ALA A 49 7.89 47.09 0.09
CA ALA A 49 8.94 47.97 -0.43
C ALA A 49 10.19 47.89 0.45
N PHE A 50 11.36 47.69 -0.18
CA PHE A 50 12.68 47.76 0.44
C PHE A 50 12.90 49.07 1.24
N GLY A 51 13.76 49.01 2.27
CA GLY A 51 13.91 50.10 3.23
C GLY A 51 15.23 50.14 3.99
N LEU A 52 16.36 50.04 3.29
CA LEU A 52 17.69 49.94 3.92
C LEU A 52 18.17 51.24 4.63
N ALA A 53 18.96 51.01 5.69
CA ALA A 53 20.06 51.85 6.20
C ALA A 53 19.88 53.34 6.62
N LEU A 54 19.91 53.53 7.96
CA LEU A 54 20.90 54.36 8.68
C LEU A 54 21.00 55.91 8.52
N LEU A 55 20.75 56.63 9.63
CA LEU A 55 21.52 57.86 9.95
C LEU A 55 21.61 58.14 11.47
N LEU A 56 22.80 58.55 11.94
CA LEU A 56 23.23 58.47 13.35
C LEU A 56 22.80 59.63 14.29
N VAL A 57 22.40 59.23 15.51
CA VAL A 57 22.74 59.82 16.84
C VAL A 57 22.49 61.32 17.11
N LEU A 58 21.70 61.64 18.16
CA LEU A 58 22.08 62.61 19.22
C LEU A 58 21.09 62.78 20.41
N ALA A 59 20.96 61.78 21.31
CA ALA A 59 20.57 62.01 22.72
C ALA A 59 20.83 60.78 23.61
N GLY A 60 21.88 60.81 24.45
CA GLY A 60 22.22 59.66 25.29
C GLY A 60 21.39 59.54 26.58
N PHE A 61 21.07 58.30 26.95
CA PHE A 61 20.86 57.91 28.35
C PHE A 61 21.69 56.66 28.67
N SER A 62 22.26 56.58 29.86
CA SER A 62 23.23 55.54 30.20
C SER A 62 22.58 54.41 30.98
N LEU A 63 22.66 53.21 30.42
CA LEU A 63 22.53 51.93 31.11
C LEU A 63 23.72 51.06 30.69
N LEU A 64 24.21 50.24 31.63
CA LEU A 64 25.45 49.49 31.47
C LEU A 64 25.13 48.00 31.47
N VAL A 65 25.20 47.40 30.28
CA VAL A 65 25.18 45.95 30.06
C VAL A 65 26.56 45.58 29.50
N PRO A 66 27.35 44.74 30.18
CA PRO A 66 28.59 44.21 29.64
C PRO A 66 28.31 42.86 28.96
N GLY A 67 28.62 42.77 27.67
CA GLY A 67 28.31 41.61 26.84
C GLY A 67 27.49 42.03 25.63
N LEU A 68 28.17 42.48 24.58
CA LEU A 68 27.76 42.12 23.23
C LEU A 68 28.62 40.90 22.91
N VAL A 69 27.96 39.75 22.79
CA VAL A 69 28.54 38.60 22.09
C VAL A 69 28.36 38.96 20.61
N ARG A 70 29.39 38.79 19.76
CA ARG A 70 29.14 38.64 18.31
C ARG A 70 28.17 37.46 18.23
N ALA A 71 27.14 37.48 17.39
CA ALA A 71 26.51 36.22 17.03
C ALA A 71 27.65 35.27 16.63
N GLN A 72 27.59 34.04 17.13
CA GLN A 72 28.55 33.07 16.65
C GLN A 72 27.95 32.53 15.35
N ASP A 73 28.81 32.40 14.37
CA ASP A 73 28.64 31.96 12.99
C ASP A 73 30.00 31.26 12.74
N ALA A 74 29.99 30.04 12.21
CA ALA A 74 31.03 29.04 12.48
C ALA A 74 31.73 28.52 11.21
N ASP A 75 30.94 27.93 10.33
CA ASP A 75 30.80 28.01 8.86
C ASP A 75 31.26 29.34 8.20
N PHE A 76 30.64 30.48 8.57
CA PHE A 76 30.74 31.82 7.96
C PHE A 76 29.88 32.09 6.69
N ASP A 77 28.74 31.44 6.56
CA ASP A 77 27.72 31.62 5.49
C ASP A 77 27.15 33.07 5.43
N GLY A 78 26.52 33.54 6.51
CA GLY A 78 25.65 34.72 6.52
C GLY A 78 24.61 34.73 7.66
N LEU A 79 24.16 33.56 8.13
CA LEU A 79 23.33 33.33 9.30
C LEU A 79 24.16 33.40 10.61
N SER A 80 23.76 32.64 11.64
CA SER A 80 24.40 32.56 12.96
C SER A 80 23.77 31.48 13.84
N ASP A 81 24.53 30.88 14.79
CA ASP A 81 24.31 29.79 15.80
C ASP A 81 22.87 29.60 16.39
N GLN A 82 21.96 30.53 16.13
CA GLN A 82 20.62 30.70 16.69
C GLN A 82 19.56 31.12 15.64
N GLU A 83 19.94 31.15 14.37
CA GLU A 83 19.15 31.41 13.16
C GLU A 83 19.10 30.12 12.30
N GLU A 84 20.23 29.42 12.02
CA GLU A 84 20.20 28.04 11.42
C GLU A 84 19.42 27.10 12.36
N ALA A 85 19.82 27.07 13.64
CA ALA A 85 19.12 26.34 14.71
C ALA A 85 17.70 26.86 15.07
N ALA A 86 17.10 27.69 14.22
CA ALA A 86 15.69 28.08 14.24
C ALA A 86 14.93 27.80 12.92
N LEU A 87 15.64 27.50 11.83
CA LEU A 87 15.18 26.87 10.60
C LEU A 87 15.17 25.34 10.86
N GLY A 88 16.34 24.71 10.77
CA GLY A 88 16.58 23.31 11.09
C GLY A 88 18.03 22.85 10.88
N SER A 89 18.72 23.52 9.96
CA SER A 89 20.09 23.33 9.46
C SER A 89 21.21 23.28 10.52
N ASP A 90 22.40 22.76 10.17
CA ASP A 90 23.53 22.61 11.12
C ASP A 90 24.39 23.89 11.22
N PRO A 91 24.52 24.50 12.42
CA PRO A 91 25.40 25.66 12.69
C PRO A 91 26.92 25.39 12.61
N ASN A 92 27.37 24.60 11.64
CA ASN A 92 28.76 24.23 11.39
C ASN A 92 29.04 23.92 9.90
N ASP A 93 28.01 23.70 9.08
CA ASP A 93 28.12 23.62 7.62
C ASP A 93 27.56 24.89 6.96
N VAL A 94 27.81 25.03 5.65
CA VAL A 94 27.53 26.27 4.90
C VAL A 94 26.29 26.16 4.01
N ASP A 95 25.80 24.94 3.90
CA ASP A 95 24.98 24.28 2.88
C ASP A 95 24.70 22.93 3.57
N THR A 96 23.43 22.57 3.81
CA THR A 96 23.07 21.52 4.78
C THR A 96 22.52 20.24 4.15
N ASP A 97 21.83 20.39 3.02
CA ASP A 97 21.20 19.39 2.16
C ASP A 97 22.16 18.95 1.04
N GLY A 98 22.95 19.89 0.49
CA GLY A 98 23.99 19.61 -0.50
C GLY A 98 23.63 19.99 -1.94
N ASP A 99 22.71 20.93 -2.16
CA ASP A 99 22.33 21.42 -3.49
C ASP A 99 23.37 22.38 -4.11
N HIS A 100 24.24 22.97 -3.29
CA HIS A 100 25.21 24.04 -3.57
C HIS A 100 24.69 25.49 -3.52
N LEU A 101 23.45 25.75 -3.11
CA LEU A 101 23.10 26.98 -2.44
C LEU A 101 23.64 26.95 -1.00
N THR A 102 23.67 28.12 -0.36
CA THR A 102 24.01 28.19 1.06
C THR A 102 22.75 28.44 1.88
N ASP A 103 22.76 27.96 3.12
CA ASP A 103 21.82 28.22 4.23
C ASP A 103 21.27 29.68 4.26
N PHE A 104 22.11 30.62 3.82
CA PHE A 104 21.83 32.06 3.75
C PHE A 104 21.29 32.58 2.41
N GLU A 105 21.58 31.92 1.30
CA GLU A 105 21.10 32.24 -0.04
C GLU A 105 19.69 31.71 -0.27
N GLU A 106 19.43 30.46 0.10
CA GLU A 106 18.10 29.87 0.15
C GLU A 106 17.08 30.75 0.90
N VAL A 107 17.43 31.11 2.14
CA VAL A 107 16.65 31.99 3.03
C VAL A 107 16.49 33.43 2.48
N GLN A 108 17.20 33.79 1.40
CA GLN A 108 16.97 35.03 0.64
C GLN A 108 16.03 34.85 -0.56
N GLU A 109 16.13 33.75 -1.30
CA GLU A 109 15.27 33.48 -2.47
C GLU A 109 13.88 32.98 -2.02
N GLY A 110 13.80 31.86 -1.29
CA GLY A 110 12.52 31.39 -0.74
C GLY A 110 12.45 29.98 -0.13
N THR A 111 13.44 29.16 -0.40
CA THR A 111 13.57 27.70 -0.20
C THR A 111 13.75 27.29 1.28
N ASP A 112 13.83 25.99 1.60
CA ASP A 112 14.00 25.46 2.98
C ASP A 112 15.33 24.66 3.15
N PRO A 113 16.31 25.16 3.96
CA PRO A 113 17.65 24.56 4.21
C PRO A 113 17.70 23.19 4.89
N LEU A 114 16.92 22.26 4.37
CA LEU A 114 16.85 20.83 4.67
C LEU A 114 16.38 19.96 3.46
N ASP A 115 15.95 20.55 2.34
CA ASP A 115 15.45 19.87 1.13
C ASP A 115 16.17 20.48 -0.11
N PRO A 116 16.92 19.71 -0.93
CA PRO A 116 17.71 20.25 -2.05
C PRO A 116 16.88 20.61 -3.30
N ASP A 117 15.62 20.22 -3.32
CA ASP A 117 14.57 20.54 -4.29
C ASP A 117 13.37 20.94 -3.42
N SER A 118 13.03 22.23 -3.40
CA SER A 118 12.06 22.79 -2.46
C SER A 118 10.60 22.61 -2.86
N ASP A 119 10.29 22.04 -4.03
CA ASP A 119 8.91 21.81 -4.48
C ASP A 119 8.58 20.48 -5.17
N ASP A 120 9.52 19.53 -5.16
CA ASP A 120 9.43 18.13 -5.60
C ASP A 120 9.31 17.96 -7.15
N ASP A 121 10.01 18.80 -7.94
CA ASP A 121 9.98 18.88 -9.42
C ASP A 121 11.08 18.05 -10.12
N GLY A 122 12.22 17.84 -9.46
CA GLY A 122 13.37 17.11 -9.99
C GLY A 122 14.55 17.98 -10.46
N LEU A 123 14.41 19.31 -10.48
CA LEU A 123 15.54 20.25 -10.44
C LEU A 123 15.92 20.57 -8.99
N ASP A 124 17.22 20.62 -8.72
CA ASP A 124 17.70 21.18 -7.46
C ASP A 124 17.57 22.72 -7.42
N ASP A 125 17.32 23.27 -6.23
CA ASP A 125 17.10 24.71 -5.99
C ASP A 125 18.26 25.55 -6.56
N PHE A 126 19.48 25.01 -6.54
CA PHE A 126 20.66 25.58 -7.17
C PHE A 126 20.54 25.64 -8.71
N ALA A 127 20.23 24.54 -9.38
CA ALA A 127 20.06 24.46 -10.83
C ALA A 127 18.97 25.44 -11.29
N GLU A 128 17.87 25.51 -10.56
CA GLU A 128 16.83 26.50 -10.77
C GLU A 128 17.35 27.95 -10.68
N VAL A 129 17.91 28.32 -9.53
CA VAL A 129 18.33 29.69 -9.20
C VAL A 129 19.56 30.15 -10.02
N ARG A 130 20.38 29.22 -10.52
CA ARG A 130 21.69 29.51 -11.13
C ARG A 130 21.83 29.09 -12.60
N VAL A 131 21.09 28.08 -13.08
CA VAL A 131 21.23 27.52 -14.43
C VAL A 131 20.01 27.83 -15.30
N TRP A 132 18.80 27.54 -14.83
CA TRP A 132 17.56 27.67 -15.60
C TRP A 132 16.85 29.02 -15.42
N PHE A 133 17.07 29.66 -14.27
CA PHE A 133 16.46 30.93 -13.84
C PHE A 133 14.94 30.86 -13.59
N THR A 134 14.53 29.73 -13.03
CA THR A 134 13.18 29.37 -12.55
C THR A 134 12.93 29.93 -11.13
N ASP A 135 11.76 29.65 -10.51
CA ASP A 135 11.31 30.21 -9.21
C ASP A 135 11.08 29.06 -8.20
N PRO A 136 12.11 28.64 -7.40
CA PRO A 136 12.17 27.38 -6.62
C PRO A 136 11.26 27.36 -5.38
N ALA A 137 9.97 27.46 -5.68
CA ALA A 137 8.83 27.27 -4.79
C ALA A 137 7.53 27.14 -5.62
N LEU A 138 7.68 26.77 -6.90
CA LEU A 138 6.71 26.62 -7.98
C LEU A 138 7.31 25.62 -9.00
N PRO A 139 6.82 24.36 -9.06
CA PRO A 139 7.21 23.36 -10.07
C PRO A 139 6.94 23.76 -11.54
N ASP A 140 6.46 24.97 -11.80
CA ASP A 140 6.02 25.51 -13.09
C ASP A 140 6.27 27.01 -13.02
N THR A 141 7.44 27.45 -13.50
CA THR A 141 7.88 28.84 -13.38
C THR A 141 7.05 29.81 -14.20
N ASP A 142 6.67 29.41 -15.42
CA ASP A 142 6.18 30.35 -16.42
C ASP A 142 4.66 30.26 -16.69
N GLY A 143 4.02 29.20 -16.20
CA GLY A 143 2.59 28.90 -16.33
C GLY A 143 2.25 28.00 -17.52
N GLY A 144 3.08 26.97 -17.76
CA GLY A 144 2.95 25.97 -18.83
C GLY A 144 2.01 24.82 -18.47
N PHE A 145 2.29 23.63 -19.03
CA PHE A 145 1.66 22.35 -18.68
C PHE A 145 2.64 21.23 -18.30
N SER A 146 3.94 21.45 -18.49
CA SER A 146 5.01 20.65 -17.91
C SER A 146 5.44 21.27 -16.57
N ASP A 147 6.05 20.48 -15.71
CA ASP A 147 6.94 21.01 -14.68
C ASP A 147 8.34 21.33 -15.26
N ASP A 148 9.10 22.19 -14.58
CA ASP A 148 10.36 22.75 -15.09
C ASP A 148 11.43 21.64 -15.22
N GLY A 149 11.42 20.66 -14.32
CA GLY A 149 12.21 19.43 -14.36
C GLY A 149 11.89 18.53 -15.54
N VAL A 150 10.62 18.24 -15.84
CA VAL A 150 10.22 17.48 -17.04
C VAL A 150 10.61 18.21 -18.34
N GLU A 151 10.51 19.55 -18.38
CA GLU A 151 10.98 20.35 -19.52
C GLU A 151 12.49 20.17 -19.76
N VAL A 152 13.29 20.13 -18.69
CA VAL A 152 14.75 19.98 -18.75
C VAL A 152 15.18 18.55 -19.07
N TYR A 153 14.63 17.56 -18.35
CA TYR A 153 15.14 16.19 -18.33
C TYR A 153 14.43 15.23 -19.29
N ILE A 154 13.13 15.42 -19.57
CA ILE A 154 12.33 14.47 -20.38
C ILE A 154 12.16 14.96 -21.81
N ASP A 155 11.53 16.12 -22.01
CA ASP A 155 11.12 16.58 -23.36
C ASP A 155 12.07 17.59 -24.01
N ASN A 156 13.00 18.16 -23.23
CA ASN A 156 14.03 19.08 -23.70
C ASN A 156 13.43 20.36 -24.34
N THR A 157 12.38 20.88 -23.73
CA THR A 157 11.73 22.15 -24.07
C THR A 157 12.46 23.31 -23.34
N ASN A 158 11.77 24.29 -22.77
CA ASN A 158 12.40 25.44 -22.12
C ASN A 158 11.50 26.01 -21.00
N PRO A 159 11.86 25.84 -19.71
CA PRO A 159 11.05 26.23 -18.52
C PRO A 159 10.92 27.75 -18.28
N THR A 160 10.89 28.53 -19.36
CA THR A 160 10.73 30.00 -19.37
C THR A 160 10.05 30.56 -20.65
N ASP A 161 9.48 29.73 -21.54
CA ASP A 161 8.60 30.13 -22.66
C ASP A 161 7.42 29.13 -22.83
N PRO A 162 6.23 29.36 -22.23
CA PRO A 162 5.09 28.41 -22.17
C PRO A 162 4.39 28.31 -23.53
N ALA A 163 5.07 27.65 -24.46
CA ALA A 163 4.81 27.65 -25.88
C ALA A 163 5.55 26.54 -26.66
N ASP A 164 6.53 25.83 -26.08
CA ASP A 164 7.10 24.61 -26.66
C ASP A 164 6.94 23.31 -25.83
N ASP A 165 6.56 23.42 -24.55
CA ASP A 165 5.85 22.40 -23.74
C ASP A 165 4.55 21.87 -24.42
N LEU A 166 3.97 22.66 -25.33
CA LEU A 166 2.89 22.25 -26.22
C LEU A 166 3.39 21.54 -27.50
N GLN A 167 4.37 20.63 -27.39
CA GLN A 167 4.75 19.75 -28.50
C GLN A 167 3.73 18.63 -28.67
N ASP A 168 3.25 18.46 -29.91
CA ASP A 168 2.21 17.51 -30.32
C ASP A 168 2.73 16.81 -31.59
N SER A 169 3.12 15.54 -31.45
CA SER A 169 3.94 14.80 -32.42
C SER A 169 3.17 14.31 -33.65
N ASP A 170 1.89 13.96 -33.54
CA ASP A 170 1.09 13.42 -34.64
C ASP A 170 -0.12 14.28 -35.09
N GLN A 171 -0.46 15.33 -34.32
CA GLN A 171 -1.48 16.37 -34.55
C GLN A 171 -2.93 15.98 -34.25
N ASP A 172 -3.16 15.38 -33.09
CA ASP A 172 -4.47 15.00 -32.58
C ASP A 172 -5.08 16.09 -31.65
N GLY A 173 -4.29 16.62 -30.71
CA GLY A 173 -4.69 17.60 -29.69
C GLY A 173 -4.04 17.42 -28.32
N LEU A 174 -3.41 16.27 -28.04
CA LEU A 174 -2.73 15.94 -26.79
C LEU A 174 -1.23 16.29 -26.92
N PRO A 175 -0.57 16.88 -25.90
CA PRO A 175 0.89 17.06 -25.93
C PRO A 175 1.65 15.76 -25.67
N ASP A 176 2.85 15.61 -26.25
CA ASP A 176 3.75 14.44 -26.14
C ASP A 176 3.94 13.96 -24.68
N ILE A 177 3.96 14.88 -23.71
CA ILE A 177 4.10 14.61 -22.28
C ILE A 177 2.82 14.01 -21.66
N MET A 178 1.66 14.52 -22.06
CA MET A 178 0.37 14.09 -21.54
C MET A 178 0.00 12.69 -22.04
N GLU A 179 0.44 12.37 -23.25
CA GLU A 179 0.38 11.02 -23.81
C GLU A 179 1.20 10.01 -23.00
N ILE A 180 2.40 10.41 -22.55
CA ILE A 180 3.24 9.58 -21.66
C ILE A 180 2.57 9.38 -20.31
N ALA A 181 1.91 10.40 -19.75
CA ALA A 181 1.18 10.32 -18.48
C ALA A 181 -0.08 9.43 -18.55
N LEU A 182 -0.85 9.52 -19.64
CA LEU A 182 -2.05 8.71 -19.90
C LEU A 182 -1.71 7.29 -20.41
N GLY A 183 -0.49 7.05 -20.88
CA GLY A 183 -0.02 5.76 -21.36
C GLY A 183 -0.33 5.45 -22.84
N THR A 184 -0.62 6.48 -23.64
CA THR A 184 -0.89 6.40 -25.09
C THR A 184 0.41 6.37 -25.91
N ASP A 185 0.33 6.06 -27.22
CA ASP A 185 1.50 6.06 -28.13
C ASP A 185 1.53 7.36 -28.93
N ARG A 186 2.42 8.30 -28.54
CA ARG A 186 2.68 9.64 -29.14
C ARG A 186 3.04 9.72 -30.63
N PHE A 187 2.69 8.71 -31.39
CA PHE A 187 2.83 8.59 -32.83
C PHE A 187 1.64 7.89 -33.53
N ASP A 188 0.57 7.50 -32.82
CA ASP A 188 -0.69 6.94 -33.37
C ASP A 188 -1.93 7.58 -32.66
N PRO A 189 -2.62 8.55 -33.30
CA PRO A 189 -3.57 9.50 -32.67
C PRO A 189 -4.98 8.93 -32.44
N ASP A 190 -5.06 7.66 -32.06
CA ASP A 190 -6.26 6.79 -31.97
C ASP A 190 -5.77 5.48 -31.30
N THR A 191 -5.22 5.59 -30.08
CA THR A 191 -4.35 4.57 -29.45
C THR A 191 -5.00 3.19 -29.38
N ASP A 192 -6.28 3.13 -29.00
CA ASP A 192 -7.03 1.89 -28.87
C ASP A 192 -7.79 1.47 -30.14
N SER A 193 -7.87 2.37 -31.13
CA SER A 193 -8.59 2.25 -32.41
C SER A 193 -10.13 2.26 -32.33
N ASP A 194 -10.71 2.97 -31.35
CA ASP A 194 -12.11 3.36 -31.25
C ASP A 194 -12.57 4.25 -32.44
N GLY A 195 -11.87 5.37 -32.67
CA GLY A 195 -12.22 6.40 -33.64
C GLY A 195 -12.62 7.78 -33.10
N LEU A 196 -12.45 8.04 -31.80
CA LEU A 196 -12.01 9.33 -31.26
C LEU A 196 -10.53 9.58 -31.67
N GLU A 197 -9.95 10.64 -31.13
CA GLU A 197 -8.54 10.99 -31.24
C GLU A 197 -8.13 11.31 -29.78
N ASP A 198 -7.03 10.79 -29.25
CA ASP A 198 -6.72 10.72 -27.79
C ASP A 198 -6.85 12.08 -27.05
N GLY A 199 -6.44 13.19 -27.66
CA GLY A 199 -6.60 14.59 -27.20
C GLY A 199 -7.99 15.21 -27.42
N THR A 200 -8.95 14.41 -27.92
CA THR A 200 -10.39 14.63 -27.75
C THR A 200 -10.89 13.95 -26.48
N GLU A 201 -10.25 12.87 -26.05
CA GLU A 201 -10.60 12.09 -24.84
C GLU A 201 -9.97 12.68 -23.59
N ASP A 202 -8.80 13.32 -23.67
CA ASP A 202 -8.43 14.41 -22.76
C ASP A 202 -8.69 15.77 -23.41
N SER A 203 -9.97 16.11 -23.55
CA SER A 203 -10.43 17.42 -24.05
C SER A 203 -10.05 18.61 -23.16
N ASN A 204 -9.49 18.38 -21.97
CA ASN A 204 -9.20 19.41 -20.98
C ASN A 204 -7.68 19.68 -20.81
N GLN A 205 -6.84 18.69 -21.16
CA GLN A 205 -5.38 18.68 -21.06
C GLN A 205 -4.87 18.72 -19.61
N ASP A 206 -5.42 17.87 -18.73
CA ASP A 206 -4.93 17.68 -17.35
C ASP A 206 -4.34 16.29 -17.04
N GLY A 207 -4.38 15.35 -18.00
CA GLY A 207 -3.74 14.04 -17.86
C GLY A 207 -4.46 13.06 -16.94
N VAL A 208 -5.70 13.34 -16.55
CA VAL A 208 -6.46 12.51 -15.59
C VAL A 208 -7.72 11.92 -16.24
N SER A 209 -7.58 10.79 -16.94
CA SER A 209 -8.72 10.00 -17.40
C SER A 209 -9.70 9.69 -16.24
N ALA A 210 -10.99 9.97 -16.45
CA ALA A 210 -11.81 10.64 -15.43
C ALA A 210 -12.27 9.79 -14.21
N GLY A 211 -11.40 9.62 -13.22
CA GLY A 211 -11.63 8.82 -12.00
C GLY A 211 -12.02 9.58 -10.71
N ASP A 212 -13.17 10.26 -10.66
CA ASP A 212 -13.68 11.00 -9.46
C ASP A 212 -12.65 12.01 -8.89
N ILE A 213 -12.44 13.09 -9.64
CA ILE A 213 -11.49 14.21 -9.41
C ILE A 213 -11.49 14.80 -7.97
N ASN A 214 -12.50 14.50 -7.12
CA ASN A 214 -12.45 14.90 -5.70
C ASN A 214 -12.76 13.79 -4.67
N GLY A 215 -12.69 12.52 -5.07
CA GLY A 215 -12.74 11.33 -4.20
C GLY A 215 -14.00 11.25 -3.33
N ASN A 216 -15.16 11.65 -3.88
CA ASN A 216 -16.39 11.80 -3.13
C ASN A 216 -17.46 10.71 -3.40
N GLY A 217 -17.28 9.90 -4.45
CA GLY A 217 -18.17 8.83 -4.89
C GLY A 217 -19.41 9.30 -5.64
N ILE A 218 -19.33 10.45 -6.34
CA ILE A 218 -20.43 11.04 -7.12
C ILE A 218 -19.85 11.60 -8.42
N PHE A 219 -20.34 11.10 -9.55
CA PHE A 219 -20.03 11.64 -10.89
C PHE A 219 -20.52 13.09 -11.03
N GLU A 220 -19.68 13.97 -11.59
CA GLU A 220 -19.93 15.42 -11.68
C GLU A 220 -20.00 15.88 -13.16
N PRO A 221 -21.15 15.68 -13.86
CA PRO A 221 -21.32 15.97 -15.31
C PRO A 221 -21.44 17.47 -15.64
N HIS A 222 -20.57 18.28 -15.05
CA HIS A 222 -20.33 19.70 -15.30
C HIS A 222 -18.83 19.99 -15.53
N LEU A 223 -18.01 18.94 -15.63
CA LEU A 223 -16.58 18.98 -15.94
C LEU A 223 -16.29 18.24 -17.25
N GLY A 224 -16.61 16.94 -17.30
CA GLY A 224 -16.12 16.06 -18.35
C GLY A 224 -16.65 16.28 -19.77
N ASP A 225 -15.74 16.04 -20.70
CA ASP A 225 -15.93 15.45 -22.02
C ASP A 225 -14.80 14.37 -22.17
N GLU A 226 -14.58 13.52 -21.13
CA GLU A 226 -13.32 12.78 -20.90
C GLU A 226 -13.45 11.25 -20.75
N THR A 227 -13.00 10.47 -21.73
CA THR A 227 -12.96 8.99 -21.77
C THR A 227 -11.56 8.43 -21.43
N ASP A 228 -11.36 7.11 -21.46
CA ASP A 228 -10.03 6.49 -21.30
C ASP A 228 -9.49 6.17 -22.70
N SER A 229 -8.51 6.94 -23.16
CA SER A 229 -7.85 6.78 -24.47
C SER A 229 -7.07 5.46 -24.64
N THR A 230 -7.17 4.54 -23.68
CA THR A 230 -6.69 3.17 -23.77
C THR A 230 -7.80 2.10 -23.78
N VAL A 231 -9.09 2.48 -23.67
CA VAL A 231 -10.25 1.57 -23.48
C VAL A 231 -11.48 1.93 -24.33
N ALA A 232 -11.47 1.49 -25.58
CA ALA A 232 -12.46 1.67 -26.66
C ALA A 232 -13.93 1.21 -26.43
N ASP A 233 -14.36 0.94 -25.20
CA ASP A 233 -15.70 0.46 -24.81
C ASP A 233 -15.83 0.69 -23.30
N TRP A 234 -15.84 1.96 -22.85
CA TRP A 234 -15.67 2.35 -21.44
C TRP A 234 -16.71 1.68 -20.52
N ASP A 235 -17.99 1.80 -20.84
CA ASP A 235 -19.08 1.28 -20.01
C ASP A 235 -19.43 -0.21 -20.24
N GLN A 236 -18.84 -0.81 -21.29
CA GLN A 236 -18.91 -2.23 -21.66
C GLN A 236 -20.29 -2.70 -22.16
N ASP A 237 -21.07 -1.80 -22.72
CA ASP A 237 -22.27 -2.02 -23.52
C ASP A 237 -22.00 -2.80 -24.83
N GLY A 238 -20.84 -2.56 -25.47
CA GLY A 238 -20.45 -3.16 -26.75
C GLY A 238 -20.74 -2.31 -28.00
N LEU A 239 -21.04 -1.03 -27.82
CA LEU A 239 -20.66 0.04 -28.75
C LEU A 239 -19.14 0.32 -28.67
N LEU A 240 -18.72 1.53 -29.04
CA LEU A 240 -17.37 2.09 -28.86
C LEU A 240 -17.57 3.61 -28.71
N ASP A 241 -16.84 4.25 -27.81
CA ASP A 241 -16.99 5.64 -27.33
C ASP A 241 -17.05 6.71 -28.46
N GLY A 242 -16.32 6.52 -29.55
CA GLY A 242 -16.32 7.37 -30.75
C GLY A 242 -17.43 7.07 -31.73
N LEU A 243 -17.93 5.83 -31.76
CA LEU A 243 -19.18 5.50 -32.46
C LEU A 243 -20.39 6.09 -31.71
N GLU A 244 -20.33 6.10 -30.39
CA GLU A 244 -21.28 6.74 -29.49
C GLU A 244 -21.29 8.26 -29.64
N THR A 245 -20.13 8.90 -29.56
CA THR A 245 -19.96 10.34 -29.80
C THR A 245 -20.47 10.74 -31.19
N LEU A 246 -20.23 9.90 -32.22
CA LEU A 246 -20.79 10.08 -33.56
C LEU A 246 -22.32 9.90 -33.62
N MET A 247 -22.90 9.10 -32.72
CA MET A 247 -24.34 8.96 -32.48
C MET A 247 -24.90 9.94 -31.43
N LEU A 248 -24.04 10.80 -30.87
CA LEU A 248 -24.26 11.82 -29.83
C LEU A 248 -24.60 11.25 -28.43
N LEU A 249 -24.22 10.00 -28.17
CA LEU A 249 -24.46 9.25 -26.93
C LEU A 249 -23.53 9.72 -25.79
N ASP A 250 -23.50 8.97 -24.70
CA ASP A 250 -22.85 9.32 -23.42
C ASP A 250 -22.07 8.08 -22.97
N PRO A 251 -20.78 7.92 -23.38
CA PRO A 251 -19.99 6.67 -23.20
C PRO A 251 -19.78 6.22 -21.74
N PHE A 252 -20.28 6.99 -20.78
CA PHE A 252 -20.29 6.69 -19.36
C PHE A 252 -21.61 6.03 -18.88
N ASN A 253 -22.57 5.76 -19.78
CA ASN A 253 -23.93 5.34 -19.44
C ASN A 253 -24.53 4.32 -20.43
N PRO A 254 -24.51 3.00 -20.10
CA PRO A 254 -24.81 1.87 -21.01
C PRO A 254 -26.31 1.63 -21.22
N ASP A 255 -27.09 2.70 -21.21
CA ASP A 255 -28.56 2.81 -21.31
C ASP A 255 -28.88 4.32 -21.37
N PHE A 256 -28.55 4.99 -22.49
CA PHE A 256 -28.49 6.46 -22.63
C PHE A 256 -29.79 7.17 -22.22
N ASP A 257 -30.94 6.54 -22.49
CA ASP A 257 -32.26 7.10 -22.20
C ASP A 257 -33.04 6.39 -21.06
N ALA A 258 -32.39 5.43 -20.38
CA ALA A 258 -32.86 4.74 -19.16
C ALA A 258 -34.13 3.88 -19.36
N ASP A 259 -34.17 3.19 -20.50
CA ASP A 259 -35.21 2.35 -21.05
C ASP A 259 -35.18 0.91 -20.50
N GLY A 260 -33.96 0.40 -20.23
CA GLY A 260 -33.71 -0.99 -19.85
C GLY A 260 -33.15 -1.88 -20.97
N LEU A 261 -32.88 -1.32 -22.14
CA LEU A 261 -31.99 -1.85 -23.17
C LEU A 261 -30.70 -1.02 -23.19
N GLY A 262 -29.55 -1.67 -23.39
CA GLY A 262 -28.30 -0.95 -23.64
C GLY A 262 -28.17 -0.54 -25.10
N ASP A 263 -27.55 0.60 -25.34
CA ASP A 263 -27.36 1.26 -26.61
C ASP A 263 -26.81 0.31 -27.71
N GLY A 264 -25.87 -0.56 -27.37
CA GLY A 264 -25.26 -1.59 -28.21
C GLY A 264 -26.15 -2.81 -28.43
N GLU A 265 -27.02 -3.17 -27.47
CA GLU A 265 -28.09 -4.14 -27.74
C GLU A 265 -29.11 -3.56 -28.72
N GLU A 266 -29.54 -2.31 -28.55
CA GLU A 266 -30.43 -1.61 -29.49
C GLU A 266 -29.84 -1.48 -30.90
N VAL A 267 -28.61 -0.96 -31.03
CA VAL A 267 -27.89 -0.87 -32.31
C VAL A 267 -27.73 -2.28 -32.90
N GLY A 268 -27.47 -3.29 -32.07
CA GLY A 268 -27.47 -4.70 -32.45
C GLY A 268 -28.81 -5.21 -32.99
N LEU A 269 -29.93 -4.83 -32.37
CA LEU A 269 -31.29 -5.20 -32.78
C LEU A 269 -31.68 -4.51 -34.10
N ALA A 270 -31.48 -3.20 -34.20
CA ALA A 270 -31.76 -2.40 -35.40
C ALA A 270 -30.89 -2.81 -36.59
N ALA A 271 -29.61 -3.11 -36.38
CA ALA A 271 -28.70 -3.62 -37.41
C ALA A 271 -28.92 -5.12 -37.73
N GLY A 272 -29.44 -5.90 -36.78
CA GLY A 272 -29.65 -7.36 -36.87
C GLY A 272 -30.56 -7.80 -38.03
N GLY A 273 -31.37 -6.86 -38.55
CA GLY A 273 -32.02 -6.98 -39.84
C GLY A 273 -33.40 -7.64 -39.84
N ASP A 274 -34.07 -7.70 -38.68
CA ASP A 274 -35.53 -7.80 -38.67
C ASP A 274 -36.14 -6.38 -38.75
N SER A 275 -36.96 -6.14 -39.76
CA SER A 275 -37.45 -4.80 -40.10
C SER A 275 -38.64 -4.34 -39.24
N SER A 276 -38.91 -5.03 -38.13
CA SER A 276 -39.91 -4.67 -37.12
C SER A 276 -39.30 -4.09 -35.84
N LEU A 277 -37.98 -4.09 -35.68
CA LEU A 277 -37.24 -3.53 -34.54
C LEU A 277 -36.23 -2.48 -35.05
N ALA A 278 -36.68 -1.64 -35.99
CA ALA A 278 -35.85 -0.65 -36.69
C ALA A 278 -36.39 0.78 -36.52
N CYS A 279 -37.11 0.99 -35.41
CA CYS A 279 -37.41 2.29 -34.82
C CYS A 279 -36.45 2.54 -33.64
N ILE A 280 -36.34 1.54 -32.76
CA ILE A 280 -35.38 1.33 -31.66
C ILE A 280 -34.07 2.06 -31.96
N HIS A 281 -33.74 2.99 -31.08
CA HIS A 281 -32.64 3.92 -31.18
C HIS A 281 -32.32 4.46 -29.78
N PRO A 282 -31.03 4.51 -29.35
CA PRO A 282 -30.60 4.96 -28.01
C PRO A 282 -30.72 6.46 -27.73
N ARG A 283 -31.88 7.04 -28.03
CA ARG A 283 -32.29 8.46 -27.84
C ARG A 283 -33.81 8.62 -27.67
N THR A 284 -34.53 7.52 -27.73
CA THR A 284 -35.97 7.42 -27.76
C THR A 284 -36.35 6.22 -26.90
N PRO A 285 -36.47 6.39 -25.56
CA PRO A 285 -36.74 5.30 -24.61
C PRO A 285 -38.18 4.77 -24.70
N ASP A 286 -38.87 5.14 -25.77
CA ASP A 286 -40.25 4.89 -26.14
C ASP A 286 -40.30 5.24 -27.64
N SER A 287 -40.00 4.25 -28.48
CA SER A 287 -39.70 4.45 -29.90
C SER A 287 -40.93 4.71 -30.78
N ASP A 288 -42.15 4.53 -30.24
CA ASP A 288 -43.40 4.83 -30.94
C ASP A 288 -44.39 5.74 -30.19
N LEU A 289 -44.05 6.13 -28.96
CA LEU A 289 -44.67 7.13 -28.09
C LEU A 289 -46.01 6.69 -27.46
N ASP A 290 -46.11 5.39 -27.14
CA ASP A 290 -47.20 4.76 -26.37
C ASP A 290 -47.09 4.99 -24.84
N GLY A 291 -45.90 5.29 -24.32
CA GLY A 291 -45.65 5.51 -22.90
C GLY A 291 -45.21 4.26 -22.11
N LEU A 292 -45.04 3.10 -22.76
CA LEU A 292 -44.12 2.06 -22.33
C LEU A 292 -42.68 2.37 -22.77
N LEU A 293 -41.72 1.72 -22.13
CA LEU A 293 -40.32 1.75 -22.54
C LEU A 293 -40.02 0.57 -23.48
N ASP A 294 -39.12 0.70 -24.47
CA ASP A 294 -38.81 -0.37 -25.43
C ASP A 294 -38.32 -1.64 -24.70
N GLY A 295 -37.54 -1.49 -23.62
CA GLY A 295 -37.14 -2.55 -22.71
C GLY A 295 -38.29 -3.18 -21.91
N GLU A 296 -39.28 -2.40 -21.46
CA GLU A 296 -40.50 -2.95 -20.84
C GLU A 296 -41.37 -3.69 -21.88
N GLU A 297 -41.47 -3.18 -23.10
CA GLU A 297 -42.17 -3.77 -24.25
C GLU A 297 -41.59 -5.12 -24.67
N LEU A 298 -40.28 -5.22 -24.88
CA LEU A 298 -39.63 -6.49 -25.25
C LEU A 298 -39.76 -7.55 -24.14
N ASN A 299 -39.82 -7.13 -22.87
CA ASN A 299 -40.07 -7.98 -21.71
C ASN A 299 -41.55 -8.41 -21.59
N ALA A 300 -42.50 -7.53 -21.93
CA ALA A 300 -43.93 -7.84 -22.05
C ALA A 300 -44.22 -8.76 -23.27
N GLY A 301 -43.41 -8.64 -24.32
CA GLY A 301 -43.53 -9.36 -25.59
C GLY A 301 -44.42 -8.66 -26.62
N SER A 302 -44.63 -7.35 -26.47
CA SER A 302 -45.24 -6.44 -27.44
C SER A 302 -44.17 -5.94 -28.44
N SER A 303 -44.17 -4.68 -28.90
CA SER A 303 -43.38 -4.27 -30.07
C SER A 303 -43.10 -2.76 -30.11
N PRO A 304 -41.87 -2.33 -29.73
CA PRO A 304 -41.38 -0.91 -29.72
C PRO A 304 -41.63 -0.01 -30.94
N CYS A 305 -42.13 -0.56 -32.04
CA CYS A 305 -42.43 0.16 -33.28
C CYS A 305 -43.93 0.17 -33.65
N MET A 306 -44.81 -0.30 -32.76
CA MET A 306 -46.25 -0.43 -32.94
C MET A 306 -47.06 -0.32 -31.61
N ALA A 307 -47.26 0.89 -31.09
CA ALA A 307 -48.20 1.33 -30.03
C ALA A 307 -49.55 0.58 -29.86
N ASP A 308 -50.04 -0.10 -30.89
CA ASP A 308 -51.16 -1.06 -30.89
C ASP A 308 -50.61 -2.33 -31.57
N SER A 309 -49.94 -3.19 -30.80
CA SER A 309 -49.09 -4.27 -31.32
C SER A 309 -49.85 -5.32 -32.15
N ASP A 310 -51.14 -5.48 -31.91
CA ASP A 310 -51.97 -6.49 -32.56
C ASP A 310 -53.08 -5.95 -33.50
N GLY A 311 -53.39 -4.65 -33.43
CA GLY A 311 -54.31 -3.94 -34.31
C GLY A 311 -55.78 -4.00 -33.89
N ASP A 312 -56.05 -4.14 -32.58
CA ASP A 312 -57.38 -4.18 -31.95
C ASP A 312 -57.94 -2.76 -31.73
N GLY A 313 -57.07 -1.79 -31.44
CA GLY A 313 -57.39 -0.37 -31.27
C GLY A 313 -57.26 0.19 -29.85
N LEU A 314 -56.57 -0.53 -28.96
CA LEU A 314 -56.11 -0.04 -27.66
C LEU A 314 -54.59 0.13 -27.70
N TYR A 315 -54.07 1.03 -26.87
CA TYR A 315 -52.62 1.16 -26.69
C TYR A 315 -52.05 0.05 -25.80
N ASP A 316 -50.80 -0.36 -26.03
CA ASP A 316 -50.18 -1.48 -25.33
C ASP A 316 -49.98 -1.14 -23.83
N ILE A 317 -49.66 0.11 -23.48
CA ILE A 317 -49.66 0.62 -22.09
C ILE A 317 -51.03 0.40 -21.39
N VAL A 318 -52.12 0.60 -22.14
CA VAL A 318 -53.50 0.47 -21.64
C VAL A 318 -53.83 -1.00 -21.40
N GLU A 319 -53.42 -1.89 -22.31
CA GLU A 319 -53.56 -3.34 -22.16
C GLU A 319 -52.76 -3.90 -20.97
N ILE A 320 -51.52 -3.44 -20.76
CA ILE A 320 -50.71 -3.84 -19.60
C ILE A 320 -51.34 -3.33 -18.30
N SER A 321 -51.82 -2.09 -18.26
CA SER A 321 -52.46 -1.47 -17.10
C SER A 321 -53.79 -2.16 -16.70
N ASP A 322 -54.69 -2.45 -17.66
CA ASP A 322 -55.95 -3.16 -17.39
C ASP A 322 -55.74 -4.69 -17.23
N GLY A 323 -54.55 -5.20 -17.55
CA GLY A 323 -54.18 -6.61 -17.43
C GLY A 323 -54.80 -7.51 -18.50
N THR A 324 -54.95 -6.97 -19.71
CA THR A 324 -55.33 -7.71 -20.92
C THR A 324 -54.06 -8.20 -21.65
N SER A 325 -53.87 -8.02 -22.97
CA SER A 325 -52.78 -8.74 -23.68
C SER A 325 -52.42 -8.14 -25.05
N PRO A 326 -51.35 -7.34 -25.18
CA PRO A 326 -50.94 -6.60 -26.40
C PRO A 326 -50.45 -7.46 -27.59
N THR A 327 -50.97 -8.69 -27.71
CA THR A 327 -50.65 -9.69 -28.75
C THR A 327 -51.83 -10.66 -29.05
N ASP A 328 -53.02 -10.44 -28.50
CA ASP A 328 -54.23 -11.27 -28.72
C ASP A 328 -55.52 -10.43 -28.93
N PRO A 329 -55.88 -10.08 -30.20
CA PRO A 329 -56.95 -9.13 -30.60
C PRO A 329 -58.36 -9.72 -30.41
N GLY A 330 -58.62 -10.13 -29.19
CA GLY A 330 -59.76 -10.90 -28.72
C GLY A 330 -59.88 -10.89 -27.20
N GLN A 331 -58.98 -10.20 -26.49
CA GLN A 331 -59.03 -10.00 -25.03
C GLN A 331 -59.04 -8.53 -24.59
N GLY A 332 -58.83 -7.56 -25.49
CA GLY A 332 -58.91 -6.13 -25.22
C GLY A 332 -60.18 -5.68 -24.46
N ALA A 333 -60.04 -4.54 -23.79
CA ALA A 333 -61.09 -3.89 -23.02
C ALA A 333 -62.23 -3.34 -23.91
N ALA A 334 -63.02 -2.39 -23.39
CA ALA A 334 -64.02 -1.70 -24.18
C ALA A 334 -63.60 -0.25 -24.36
N ASP A 335 -63.28 0.14 -25.59
CA ASP A 335 -63.27 1.53 -26.03
C ASP A 335 -64.69 1.91 -26.49
N SER A 336 -65.18 3.09 -26.09
CA SER A 336 -66.51 3.63 -26.40
C SER A 336 -66.50 4.71 -27.50
N ASP A 337 -65.32 5.19 -27.90
CA ASP A 337 -65.05 6.50 -28.48
C ASP A 337 -64.18 6.44 -29.73
N GLY A 338 -63.03 5.79 -29.63
CA GLY A 338 -62.03 5.60 -30.68
C GLY A 338 -60.77 6.46 -30.56
N ASP A 339 -60.41 6.90 -29.35
CA ASP A 339 -59.15 7.61 -29.01
C ASP A 339 -58.00 6.65 -28.65
N GLY A 340 -58.28 5.44 -28.15
CA GLY A 340 -57.30 4.40 -27.80
C GLY A 340 -57.18 4.12 -26.30
N LEU A 341 -57.84 4.92 -25.45
CA LEU A 341 -58.04 4.60 -24.04
C LEU A 341 -59.21 3.61 -23.84
N SER A 342 -59.31 3.05 -22.65
CA SER A 342 -60.31 2.05 -22.27
C SER A 342 -61.37 2.64 -21.32
N ASP A 343 -62.65 2.21 -21.44
CA ASP A 343 -63.76 2.39 -20.48
C ASP A 343 -63.28 2.17 -19.01
N GLY A 344 -62.30 1.28 -18.82
CA GLY A 344 -61.65 0.94 -17.56
C GLY A 344 -60.52 1.88 -17.18
N PHE A 345 -59.63 2.19 -18.12
CA PHE A 345 -58.51 3.11 -17.94
C PHE A 345 -58.99 4.52 -17.63
N GLU A 346 -59.82 5.12 -18.50
CA GLU A 346 -60.39 6.46 -18.32
C GLU A 346 -61.08 6.61 -16.95
N ALA A 347 -61.94 5.64 -16.60
CA ALA A 347 -62.78 5.73 -15.42
C ALA A 347 -62.02 5.55 -14.08
N ASN A 348 -60.74 5.13 -14.12
CA ASN A 348 -59.96 4.82 -12.91
C ASN A 348 -58.53 5.42 -12.89
N VAL A 349 -58.00 5.87 -14.03
CA VAL A 349 -56.61 6.36 -14.20
C VAL A 349 -56.58 7.83 -14.63
N SER A 350 -57.01 8.20 -15.85
CA SER A 350 -57.05 9.60 -16.31
C SER A 350 -58.17 10.43 -15.66
N PHE A 351 -59.31 9.79 -15.39
CA PHE A 351 -60.57 10.38 -14.88
C PHE A 351 -61.38 11.21 -15.89
N SER A 352 -61.23 10.95 -17.19
CA SER A 352 -62.08 11.51 -18.27
C SER A 352 -63.48 10.83 -18.35
N ASP A 353 -64.23 11.00 -19.46
CA ASP A 353 -65.63 10.52 -19.62
C ASP A 353 -65.76 9.60 -20.86
N PRO A 354 -65.93 8.26 -20.68
CA PRO A 354 -66.05 7.21 -21.73
C PRO A 354 -67.23 7.36 -22.71
N ALA A 355 -67.24 8.49 -23.40
CA ALA A 355 -68.16 8.95 -24.44
C ALA A 355 -67.73 10.30 -25.09
N LEU A 356 -66.59 10.89 -24.70
CA LEU A 356 -66.12 12.22 -25.11
C LEU A 356 -64.58 12.36 -25.26
N ALA A 357 -63.99 11.67 -26.25
CA ALA A 357 -62.58 11.81 -26.67
C ALA A 357 -61.98 13.24 -26.79
N ASP A 358 -62.81 14.28 -26.92
CA ASP A 358 -62.42 15.71 -26.94
C ASP A 358 -63.16 16.38 -25.76
N PRO A 359 -62.57 16.40 -24.54
CA PRO A 359 -63.28 16.81 -23.33
C PRO A 359 -63.55 18.32 -23.26
N ASP A 360 -62.66 19.12 -23.85
CA ASP A 360 -62.55 20.56 -23.55
C ASP A 360 -62.69 21.49 -24.78
N GLY A 361 -62.26 21.04 -25.97
CA GLY A 361 -62.43 21.70 -27.26
C GLY A 361 -61.21 22.44 -27.85
N ASP A 362 -59.97 22.17 -27.42
CA ASP A 362 -58.73 22.64 -28.06
C ASP A 362 -58.62 22.17 -29.53
N GLY A 363 -58.46 20.86 -29.76
CA GLY A 363 -58.01 20.32 -31.05
C GLY A 363 -57.39 18.91 -31.02
N TYR A 364 -56.78 18.51 -29.90
CA TYR A 364 -56.35 17.14 -29.59
C TYR A 364 -57.50 16.24 -29.09
N ASP A 365 -57.19 15.00 -28.72
CA ASP A 365 -58.07 14.10 -27.98
C ASP A 365 -57.36 13.59 -26.70
N ASP A 366 -58.11 13.17 -25.67
CA ASP A 366 -57.55 12.88 -24.35
C ASP A 366 -56.65 11.63 -24.31
N GLY A 367 -56.68 10.81 -25.36
CA GLY A 367 -55.63 9.83 -25.66
C GLY A 367 -54.31 10.48 -26.08
N GLN A 368 -54.34 11.39 -27.06
CA GLN A 368 -53.18 12.19 -27.52
C GLN A 368 -52.61 13.15 -26.46
N GLU A 369 -53.39 13.52 -25.46
CA GLU A 369 -52.94 14.37 -24.35
C GLU A 369 -52.48 13.57 -23.12
N TYR A 370 -52.94 12.33 -22.95
CA TYR A 370 -52.50 11.45 -21.87
C TYR A 370 -51.22 10.66 -22.23
N LEU A 371 -51.05 10.30 -23.51
CA LEU A 371 -49.84 9.65 -24.04
C LEU A 371 -49.10 10.66 -24.94
N PRO A 372 -47.79 10.94 -24.70
CA PRO A 372 -47.09 12.11 -25.24
C PRO A 372 -46.66 11.98 -26.72
N LEU A 373 -47.60 11.62 -27.59
CA LEU A 373 -47.40 11.11 -28.94
C LEU A 373 -46.71 12.06 -29.95
N LEU A 374 -46.58 13.37 -29.67
CA LEU A 374 -45.90 14.32 -30.56
C LEU A 374 -45.66 15.75 -30.03
N ASP A 375 -46.09 16.10 -28.81
CA ASP A 375 -45.90 17.45 -28.26
C ASP A 375 -44.73 17.52 -27.27
N ALA A 376 -43.96 18.61 -27.33
CA ALA A 376 -42.81 18.85 -26.45
C ALA A 376 -43.19 19.75 -25.26
N VAL A 377 -44.49 19.77 -24.93
CA VAL A 377 -45.13 20.56 -23.90
C VAL A 377 -46.11 19.66 -23.15
N ASP A 378 -46.10 19.74 -21.82
CA ASP A 378 -46.98 18.99 -20.89
C ASP A 378 -48.37 19.66 -20.87
N THR A 379 -49.37 19.06 -21.53
CA THR A 379 -50.71 19.64 -21.79
C THR A 379 -51.82 18.95 -20.96
N ASP A 380 -52.70 19.71 -20.30
CA ASP A 380 -53.78 19.18 -19.45
C ASP A 380 -55.08 19.03 -20.27
N HIS A 381 -55.56 17.79 -20.46
CA HIS A 381 -56.82 17.45 -21.17
C HIS A 381 -58.12 18.01 -20.55
N PHE A 382 -58.01 18.97 -19.62
CA PHE A 382 -59.08 19.78 -19.09
C PHE A 382 -58.87 21.32 -19.20
N ASP A 383 -57.76 21.84 -19.77
CA ASP A 383 -57.49 23.29 -19.86
C ASP A 383 -56.63 23.73 -21.10
N ALA A 384 -57.24 23.73 -22.30
CA ALA A 384 -56.85 24.13 -23.68
C ALA A 384 -55.92 25.35 -23.98
N ASP A 385 -55.16 25.85 -23.02
CA ASP A 385 -54.25 27.00 -23.11
C ASP A 385 -53.23 26.81 -21.94
N THR A 386 -52.59 25.63 -21.87
CA THR A 386 -52.03 25.07 -20.62
C THR A 386 -50.95 25.96 -19.99
N ASP A 387 -50.17 26.69 -20.80
CA ASP A 387 -49.13 27.62 -20.33
C ASP A 387 -49.62 29.07 -20.04
N ASP A 388 -50.88 29.39 -20.37
CA ASP A 388 -51.56 30.70 -20.21
C ASP A 388 -50.97 31.84 -21.12
N ASP A 389 -50.27 31.53 -22.24
CA ASP A 389 -49.82 32.50 -23.28
C ASP A 389 -51.00 33.16 -24.01
N GLY A 390 -52.03 32.39 -24.35
CA GLY A 390 -53.13 32.78 -25.23
C GLY A 390 -53.06 32.22 -26.65
N VAL A 391 -52.30 31.15 -26.85
CA VAL A 391 -52.34 30.22 -27.99
C VAL A 391 -52.91 28.90 -27.46
N LEU A 392 -53.85 28.27 -28.19
CA LEU A 392 -54.32 26.93 -27.80
C LEU A 392 -53.23 25.93 -28.15
N ASP A 393 -53.01 24.96 -27.28
CA ASP A 393 -51.87 24.05 -27.27
C ASP A 393 -51.60 23.43 -28.66
N GLY A 394 -52.64 23.00 -29.38
CA GLY A 394 -52.59 22.55 -30.77
C GLY A 394 -52.18 23.60 -31.85
N ALA A 395 -51.43 24.66 -31.52
CA ALA A 395 -51.03 25.74 -32.44
C ALA A 395 -49.65 26.41 -32.20
N GLU A 396 -48.83 25.95 -31.25
CA GLU A 396 -47.63 26.63 -30.70
C GLU A 396 -46.39 26.74 -31.63
N LEU A 397 -46.03 25.66 -32.32
CA LEU A 397 -44.67 25.28 -32.77
C LEU A 397 -43.93 26.19 -33.83
N VAL A 398 -43.69 27.50 -33.60
CA VAL A 398 -43.35 28.44 -34.73
C VAL A 398 -42.17 29.46 -34.63
N GLN A 399 -41.58 29.89 -33.48
CA GLN A 399 -40.68 31.10 -33.47
C GLN A 399 -39.48 31.23 -32.47
N VAL A 400 -38.20 30.99 -32.88
CA VAL A 400 -36.96 31.40 -32.15
C VAL A 400 -35.75 31.74 -33.10
N LEU A 401 -34.87 32.73 -32.76
CA LEU A 401 -33.37 32.78 -32.96
C LEU A 401 -32.67 34.19 -32.86
N ALA A 402 -31.47 34.22 -32.23
CA ALA A 402 -30.26 35.12 -32.40
C ALA A 402 -30.01 36.48 -31.63
N ALA A 403 -28.84 36.64 -30.93
CA ALA A 403 -28.03 37.91 -30.73
C ALA A 403 -26.75 37.80 -29.79
N SER A 404 -25.66 38.59 -30.02
CA SER A 404 -24.42 38.76 -29.16
C SER A 404 -23.54 40.00 -29.62
N SER A 405 -22.36 40.48 -29.14
CA SER A 405 -21.45 40.40 -27.94
C SER A 405 -20.39 41.58 -27.90
N GLY A 406 -19.44 41.67 -26.93
CA GLY A 406 -18.08 42.32 -27.01
C GLY A 406 -17.68 43.54 -26.10
N VAL A 407 -16.48 43.51 -25.41
CA VAL A 407 -15.84 44.57 -24.54
C VAL A 407 -14.26 44.48 -24.49
N SER A 408 -13.49 45.40 -23.83
CA SER A 408 -11.99 45.36 -23.62
C SER A 408 -11.43 46.28 -22.48
N SER A 409 -10.27 45.98 -21.82
CA SER A 409 -9.40 46.92 -21.02
C SER A 409 -8.03 46.34 -20.57
N CYS A 410 -7.05 47.16 -20.08
CA CYS A 410 -5.62 46.79 -19.85
C CYS A 410 -4.91 47.45 -18.62
N ALA A 411 -3.70 46.97 -18.26
CA ALA A 411 -2.69 47.60 -17.36
C ALA A 411 -1.54 48.28 -18.19
N GLY A 412 -0.26 48.48 -17.81
CA GLY A 412 0.59 48.32 -16.58
C GLY A 412 2.10 48.43 -16.99
N PHE A 413 3.05 49.00 -16.19
CA PHE A 413 4.55 48.98 -16.40
C PHE A 413 5.35 49.85 -15.37
N ILE A 414 6.67 49.63 -15.22
CA ILE A 414 7.65 50.34 -14.35
C ILE A 414 8.60 51.27 -15.16
N THR A 415 9.21 52.33 -14.56
CA THR A 415 10.49 52.99 -14.98
C THR A 415 10.91 54.21 -14.13
N CYS A 416 12.23 54.45 -13.96
CA CYS A 416 12.85 55.75 -13.61
C CYS A 416 14.32 55.84 -14.13
N PRO A 417 14.85 57.03 -14.50
CA PRO A 417 16.09 57.14 -15.29
C PRO A 417 17.38 57.56 -14.52
N ALA A 418 18.54 57.16 -15.06
CA ALA A 418 19.89 57.56 -14.64
C ALA A 418 20.33 58.94 -15.20
N SER A 419 21.54 59.40 -14.84
CA SER A 419 22.08 60.73 -15.20
C SER A 419 23.60 60.83 -14.94
N ALA A 420 24.40 61.09 -15.99
CA ALA A 420 25.86 61.22 -16.00
C ALA A 420 26.43 62.40 -15.16
N VAL A 421 26.31 62.31 -13.83
CA VAL A 421 26.88 63.22 -12.81
C VAL A 421 27.38 62.50 -11.55
N THR A 422 27.16 61.19 -11.48
CA THR A 422 28.04 60.22 -10.85
C THR A 422 29.42 60.23 -11.53
N PHE A 423 30.39 59.52 -10.96
CA PHE A 423 31.75 59.46 -11.53
C PHE A 423 32.00 58.14 -12.26
N ASP A 424 31.28 57.11 -11.87
CA ASP A 424 31.65 55.73 -11.54
C ASP A 424 30.45 55.36 -10.63
N THR A 425 29.63 54.39 -11.05
CA THR A 425 28.21 54.27 -10.63
C THR A 425 27.87 52.91 -10.02
N ASP A 426 28.47 51.89 -10.57
CA ASP A 426 28.53 50.45 -10.26
C ASP A 426 29.71 50.18 -9.31
N SER A 427 30.91 50.68 -9.64
CA SER A 427 32.20 50.62 -8.91
C SER A 427 33.29 49.74 -9.51
N ASP A 428 33.24 49.45 -10.81
CA ASP A 428 34.21 48.64 -11.57
C ASP A 428 35.64 49.22 -11.53
N GLY A 429 35.79 50.54 -11.72
CA GLY A 429 37.05 51.25 -11.89
C GLY A 429 37.18 52.13 -13.14
N LEU A 430 36.28 52.03 -14.11
CA LEU A 430 36.09 52.99 -15.21
C LEU A 430 35.37 54.25 -14.67
N SER A 431 34.44 54.86 -15.41
CA SER A 431 33.79 56.12 -15.03
C SER A 431 32.72 56.56 -16.02
N ASP A 432 31.48 56.90 -15.61
CA ASP A 432 30.29 57.27 -16.45
C ASP A 432 30.54 57.91 -17.86
N GLY A 433 31.62 58.68 -18.05
CA GLY A 433 32.01 59.28 -19.32
C GLY A 433 32.95 58.47 -20.22
N VAL A 434 33.54 57.38 -19.74
CA VAL A 434 34.29 56.38 -20.52
C VAL A 434 33.28 55.41 -21.13
N GLU A 435 32.50 54.68 -20.31
CA GLU A 435 31.53 53.70 -20.84
C GLU A 435 30.52 54.36 -21.81
N LEU A 436 30.02 55.58 -21.51
CA LEU A 436 29.14 56.33 -22.45
C LEU A 436 29.85 56.93 -23.69
N GLY A 437 31.11 56.59 -23.96
CA GLY A 437 31.86 57.01 -25.15
C GLY A 437 32.12 58.52 -25.25
N LEU A 438 32.25 59.23 -24.12
CA LEU A 438 32.25 60.70 -24.09
C LEU A 438 33.65 61.28 -24.32
N VAL A 439 34.08 61.34 -25.60
CA VAL A 439 35.28 62.10 -26.04
C VAL A 439 35.31 63.60 -25.65
N ALA A 440 34.22 64.15 -25.12
CA ALA A 440 34.15 65.53 -24.63
C ALA A 440 33.03 65.74 -23.60
N PRO A 441 33.25 66.55 -22.54
CA PRO A 441 32.28 66.76 -21.46
C PRO A 441 31.20 67.77 -21.87
N ASP A 442 29.96 67.59 -21.41
CA ASP A 442 28.91 68.59 -21.62
C ASP A 442 29.03 69.76 -20.62
N LEU A 443 28.78 70.96 -21.13
CA LEU A 443 28.93 72.24 -20.43
C LEU A 443 27.63 73.05 -20.49
N SER A 444 26.50 72.35 -20.53
CA SER A 444 25.14 72.88 -20.62
C SER A 444 24.74 73.63 -19.34
N VAL A 445 25.03 74.94 -19.31
CA VAL A 445 24.88 75.83 -18.13
C VAL A 445 23.43 76.06 -17.62
N LEU A 446 22.48 75.19 -17.99
CA LEU A 446 21.09 75.15 -17.53
C LEU A 446 20.60 73.72 -17.21
N ASP A 447 21.41 72.70 -17.47
CA ASP A 447 21.07 71.31 -17.20
C ASP A 447 21.56 70.90 -15.80
N PRO A 448 20.77 70.20 -14.96
CA PRO A 448 21.28 69.55 -13.77
C PRO A 448 22.27 68.41 -14.07
N THR A 449 22.31 67.84 -15.28
CA THR A 449 23.15 66.67 -15.62
C THR A 449 24.51 67.04 -16.24
N ALA A 450 24.99 68.27 -16.08
CA ALA A 450 26.21 68.74 -16.74
C ALA A 450 27.49 68.22 -16.07
N THR A 451 28.37 67.58 -16.86
CA THR A 451 29.55 66.79 -16.47
C THR A 451 30.54 67.51 -15.52
N ASP A 452 31.01 66.82 -14.47
CA ASP A 452 32.04 67.38 -13.57
C ASP A 452 33.47 67.24 -14.13
N LEU A 453 33.98 68.37 -14.62
CA LEU A 453 35.35 68.56 -15.13
C LEU A 453 36.50 68.29 -14.14
N SER A 454 36.22 67.91 -12.90
CA SER A 454 37.24 67.51 -11.91
C SER A 454 37.47 66.01 -11.81
N VAL A 455 36.59 65.19 -12.40
CA VAL A 455 36.69 63.73 -12.41
C VAL A 455 36.65 63.13 -13.81
N PHE A 456 35.90 63.73 -14.75
CA PHE A 456 35.78 63.30 -16.15
C PHE A 456 37.11 62.89 -16.81
N VAL A 457 37.23 61.59 -17.09
CA VAL A 457 38.16 61.01 -18.08
C VAL A 457 37.57 61.23 -19.47
N ALA A 458 38.41 61.23 -20.50
CA ALA A 458 37.96 61.31 -21.89
C ALA A 458 38.40 60.05 -22.62
N ASP A 459 37.41 59.24 -22.98
CA ASP A 459 37.43 58.17 -23.96
C ASP A 459 38.41 58.43 -25.14
N LEU A 460 39.09 57.36 -25.60
CA LEU A 460 40.01 57.40 -26.72
C LEU A 460 39.49 56.72 -28.00
N ASP A 461 38.59 55.73 -27.93
CA ASP A 461 37.82 55.20 -29.07
C ASP A 461 36.33 55.00 -28.71
N PRO A 462 35.44 55.94 -29.08
CA PRO A 462 34.00 55.92 -28.73
C PRO A 462 33.21 54.98 -29.64
N SER A 463 33.74 53.77 -29.75
CA SER A 463 33.23 52.60 -30.44
C SER A 463 33.10 51.43 -29.46
N THR A 464 33.94 51.41 -28.40
CA THR A 464 33.85 50.52 -27.23
C THR A 464 33.09 51.26 -26.13
N THR A 465 31.91 50.76 -25.71
CA THR A 465 30.98 51.45 -24.79
C THR A 465 30.05 50.47 -24.06
N SER A 466 30.23 50.31 -22.76
CA SER A 466 29.39 49.54 -21.82
C SER A 466 28.26 50.39 -21.19
N ASP A 467 27.46 49.83 -20.25
CA ASP A 467 26.43 50.58 -19.48
C ASP A 467 26.95 50.92 -18.06
N PRO A 468 27.07 52.21 -17.66
CA PRO A 468 27.51 52.69 -16.32
C PRO A 468 26.57 52.32 -15.15
N ARG A 469 26.21 51.05 -15.07
CA ARG A 469 25.22 50.44 -14.17
C ARG A 469 25.49 48.95 -13.93
N ASN A 470 26.45 48.36 -14.64
CA ASN A 470 26.89 46.97 -14.63
C ASN A 470 28.42 47.03 -14.53
N ASP A 471 29.01 46.44 -13.49
CA ASP A 471 30.46 46.43 -13.27
C ASP A 471 31.22 45.36 -14.11
N ASP A 472 30.46 44.49 -14.76
CA ASP A 472 30.82 43.49 -15.76
C ASP A 472 29.74 43.63 -16.88
N HIS A 473 30.12 43.98 -18.11
CA HIS A 473 29.15 44.39 -19.14
C HIS A 473 28.55 43.23 -19.97
N ASP A 474 29.29 42.15 -20.17
CA ASP A 474 28.93 41.03 -21.03
C ASP A 474 28.78 39.69 -20.29
N GLY A 475 29.28 39.58 -19.05
CA GLY A 475 28.89 38.58 -18.06
C GLY A 475 29.91 37.47 -17.81
N ASP A 476 31.20 37.68 -18.08
CA ASP A 476 32.25 36.66 -17.91
C ASP A 476 32.92 36.63 -16.52
N GLY A 477 32.53 37.54 -15.61
CA GLY A 477 33.12 37.65 -14.27
C GLY A 477 34.43 38.43 -14.20
N LEU A 478 34.97 38.92 -15.31
CA LEU A 478 35.91 40.03 -15.33
C LEU A 478 35.16 41.36 -15.24
N LEU A 479 35.74 42.32 -14.52
CA LEU A 479 35.17 43.66 -14.45
C LEU A 479 35.73 44.52 -15.58
N ASP A 480 34.88 45.32 -16.23
CA ASP A 480 35.19 46.33 -17.27
C ASP A 480 36.52 47.08 -17.03
N GLY A 481 36.79 47.42 -15.75
CA GLY A 481 37.94 48.18 -15.29
C GLY A 481 39.22 47.37 -14.99
N GLU A 482 39.16 46.05 -14.82
CA GLU A 482 40.34 45.17 -14.87
C GLU A 482 40.64 44.75 -16.32
N GLU A 483 39.64 44.70 -17.20
CA GLU A 483 39.77 44.46 -18.64
C GLU A 483 40.48 45.61 -19.39
N ASP A 484 39.91 46.83 -19.44
CA ASP A 484 40.66 48.05 -19.79
C ASP A 484 41.52 48.44 -18.58
N ALA A 485 42.50 47.58 -18.26
CA ALA A 485 43.48 47.69 -17.18
C ALA A 485 44.31 49.00 -17.20
N ASN A 486 44.11 49.86 -18.22
CA ASN A 486 44.72 51.17 -18.33
C ASN A 486 43.71 52.35 -18.28
N HIS A 487 42.41 52.05 -18.16
CA HIS A 487 41.24 52.92 -17.94
C HIS A 487 41.18 54.10 -18.91
N ASN A 488 41.09 53.83 -20.21
CA ASN A 488 41.21 54.82 -21.28
C ASN A 488 40.06 54.86 -22.29
N GLY A 489 39.12 53.91 -22.24
CA GLY A 489 38.04 53.78 -23.22
C GLY A 489 38.58 53.38 -24.57
N ARG A 490 39.29 52.24 -24.61
CA ARG A 490 39.58 51.44 -25.82
C ARG A 490 40.38 50.18 -25.47
N TRP A 491 40.05 49.10 -26.16
CA TRP A 491 40.87 47.91 -26.31
C TRP A 491 42.32 48.21 -26.79
N ASP A 492 43.32 47.64 -26.11
CA ASP A 492 44.74 47.65 -26.46
C ASP A 492 45.29 46.20 -26.47
N PRO A 493 46.27 45.81 -27.31
CA PRO A 493 46.65 44.40 -27.44
C PRO A 493 47.31 43.81 -26.17
N GLY A 494 46.65 42.81 -25.57
CA GLY A 494 46.98 42.26 -24.24
C GLY A 494 46.10 42.81 -23.11
N GLU A 495 44.93 43.32 -23.47
CA GLU A 495 43.72 43.59 -22.68
C GLU A 495 42.57 42.85 -23.42
N THR A 496 41.51 42.49 -22.71
CA THR A 496 40.24 41.92 -23.23
C THR A 496 39.29 43.06 -23.68
N ASP A 497 38.15 42.78 -24.30
CA ASP A 497 37.23 43.80 -24.87
C ASP A 497 35.84 43.72 -24.18
N PRO A 498 35.46 44.66 -23.27
CA PRO A 498 34.22 44.67 -22.44
C PRO A 498 32.87 44.76 -23.19
N LEU A 499 32.74 43.97 -24.24
CA LEU A 499 31.63 43.82 -25.19
C LEU A 499 31.64 42.41 -25.85
N LEU A 500 32.53 41.53 -25.42
CA LEU A 500 32.91 40.23 -25.96
C LEU A 500 33.39 39.29 -24.83
N PHE A 501 32.44 38.63 -24.17
CA PHE A 501 32.56 37.44 -23.31
C PHE A 501 33.58 36.35 -23.76
N ASP A 502 34.04 36.37 -25.02
CA ASP A 502 35.14 35.59 -25.58
C ASP A 502 35.93 36.55 -26.50
N THR A 503 37.10 37.03 -26.06
CA THR A 503 37.88 38.06 -26.79
C THR A 503 38.45 37.54 -28.11
N ASP A 504 38.75 36.23 -28.23
CA ASP A 504 39.57 35.70 -29.31
C ASP A 504 38.82 34.79 -30.31
N GLY A 505 37.69 34.23 -29.88
CA GLY A 505 36.67 33.55 -30.67
C GLY A 505 36.83 32.03 -30.74
N ASP A 506 37.26 31.38 -29.66
CA ASP A 506 37.48 29.92 -29.59
C ASP A 506 36.46 29.14 -28.72
N GLY A 507 35.71 29.84 -27.85
CA GLY A 507 34.53 29.32 -27.15
C GLY A 507 34.68 29.06 -25.65
N ILE A 508 35.76 29.54 -25.03
CA ILE A 508 35.91 29.71 -23.58
C ILE A 508 35.76 31.21 -23.23
N ASP A 509 35.31 31.55 -22.04
CA ASP A 509 35.25 32.95 -21.58
C ASP A 509 36.60 33.46 -21.03
N ASP A 510 36.81 34.79 -21.09
CA ASP A 510 38.11 35.36 -20.72
C ASP A 510 38.37 35.27 -19.20
N GLY A 511 37.31 35.23 -18.37
CA GLY A 511 37.35 35.07 -16.91
C GLY A 511 37.81 33.69 -16.45
N TRP A 512 37.23 32.63 -17.02
CA TRP A 512 37.64 31.23 -16.82
C TRP A 512 39.10 31.04 -17.25
N GLU A 513 39.47 31.55 -18.42
CA GLU A 513 40.85 31.52 -18.88
C GLU A 513 41.81 32.27 -17.91
N VAL A 514 41.41 33.44 -17.40
CA VAL A 514 42.18 34.18 -16.38
C VAL A 514 42.31 33.42 -15.07
N ALA A 515 41.28 32.70 -14.62
CA ALA A 515 41.31 31.90 -13.40
C ALA A 515 42.36 30.78 -13.49
N TYR A 516 42.31 29.97 -14.55
CA TYR A 516 43.21 28.83 -14.74
C TYR A 516 44.61 29.23 -15.27
N SER A 517 44.78 30.41 -15.89
CA SER A 517 46.09 30.96 -16.31
C SER A 517 47.16 30.98 -15.19
N GLN A 518 46.74 30.95 -13.94
CA GLN A 518 47.59 31.10 -12.76
C GLN A 518 48.53 29.90 -12.56
N LEU A 519 49.82 30.18 -12.34
CA LEU A 519 50.88 29.21 -11.97
C LEU A 519 50.68 28.50 -10.60
N SER A 520 49.47 28.51 -10.08
CA SER A 520 49.04 27.91 -8.81
C SER A 520 47.68 27.20 -8.87
N ALA A 521 46.92 27.31 -9.96
CA ALA A 521 45.80 26.40 -10.22
C ALA A 521 46.40 25.04 -10.63
N CYS A 522 46.83 24.94 -11.88
CA CYS A 522 47.43 23.74 -12.46
C CYS A 522 48.74 23.27 -11.81
N ALA A 523 48.92 21.94 -11.73
CA ALA A 523 50.07 21.31 -11.12
C ALA A 523 51.43 21.74 -11.75
N PRO A 524 52.54 21.93 -10.99
CA PRO A 524 53.82 22.47 -11.51
C PRO A 524 54.59 21.61 -12.54
N GLY A 525 54.04 21.50 -13.75
CA GLY A 525 54.54 20.69 -14.86
C GLY A 525 53.77 20.88 -16.17
N VAL A 526 52.48 21.26 -16.11
CA VAL A 526 51.63 21.66 -17.25
C VAL A 526 52.27 22.84 -18.02
N LEU A 527 52.05 22.93 -19.34
CA LEU A 527 52.88 23.74 -20.25
C LEU A 527 52.11 24.84 -20.99
N GLN A 528 51.99 25.98 -20.31
CA GLN A 528 51.04 27.05 -20.62
C GLN A 528 49.64 26.61 -20.21
N ALA A 529 49.12 27.29 -19.19
CA ALA A 529 47.70 27.35 -18.94
C ALA A 529 47.09 28.42 -19.87
N MET A 530 45.76 28.46 -19.89
CA MET A 530 44.87 29.41 -20.57
C MET A 530 45.39 30.86 -20.65
N ASP A 531 45.09 31.54 -21.75
CA ASP A 531 45.62 32.84 -22.20
C ASP A 531 44.58 33.47 -23.17
N PRO A 532 43.64 34.34 -22.70
CA PRO A 532 42.40 34.80 -23.39
C PRO A 532 42.63 35.73 -24.59
N ASN A 533 43.54 35.31 -25.46
CA ASN A 533 44.24 36.04 -26.51
C ASN A 533 44.97 35.05 -27.46
N PHE A 534 44.84 33.72 -27.26
CA PHE A 534 45.46 32.63 -28.02
C PHE A 534 44.48 31.46 -28.34
N PRO A 535 43.74 31.48 -29.49
CA PRO A 535 42.72 30.46 -29.82
C PRO A 535 43.34 29.09 -30.08
N GLY A 536 43.43 28.23 -29.07
CA GLY A 536 44.27 27.05 -29.11
C GLY A 536 44.66 26.41 -27.79
N ASP A 537 44.32 26.99 -26.64
CA ASP A 537 44.32 26.31 -25.34
C ASP A 537 43.10 25.43 -25.17
N ALA A 538 41.92 25.90 -25.61
CA ALA A 538 40.66 25.17 -25.56
C ALA A 538 40.70 23.79 -26.28
N ALA A 539 41.62 23.62 -27.24
CA ALA A 539 41.86 22.35 -27.92
C ALA A 539 43.03 21.52 -27.32
N GLN A 540 43.41 21.76 -26.06
CA GLN A 540 44.37 20.95 -25.29
C GLN A 540 43.65 20.05 -24.29
N ASP A 541 44.20 18.86 -24.04
CA ASP A 541 43.95 18.06 -22.84
C ASP A 541 45.13 18.32 -21.89
N LEU A 542 44.85 18.69 -20.63
CA LEU A 542 45.83 19.35 -19.76
C LEU A 542 46.40 18.45 -18.65
N ASP A 543 45.60 17.54 -18.08
CA ASP A 543 46.00 16.52 -17.11
C ASP A 543 46.11 15.11 -17.74
N GLY A 544 45.13 14.72 -18.57
CA GLY A 544 45.16 13.53 -19.44
C GLY A 544 44.01 12.54 -19.28
N ASP A 545 42.82 12.99 -18.87
CA ASP A 545 41.59 12.21 -18.75
C ASP A 545 41.08 11.66 -20.12
N GLY A 546 40.88 12.54 -21.11
CA GLY A 546 40.16 12.26 -22.35
C GLY A 546 39.41 13.47 -22.95
N LEU A 547 39.03 14.46 -22.13
CA LEU A 547 38.38 15.71 -22.54
C LEU A 547 39.39 16.71 -23.14
N THR A 548 38.96 17.96 -23.28
CA THR A 548 39.78 19.10 -23.68
C THR A 548 39.23 20.33 -22.99
N SER A 549 40.00 21.38 -22.83
CA SER A 549 39.57 22.59 -22.11
C SER A 549 38.35 23.32 -22.66
N LEU A 550 38.01 23.16 -23.94
CA LEU A 550 36.73 23.59 -24.49
C LEU A 550 35.56 22.70 -24.09
N ALA A 551 35.81 21.40 -23.92
CA ALA A 551 34.81 20.44 -23.47
C ALA A 551 34.60 20.54 -21.96
N GLU A 552 35.68 20.55 -21.16
CA GLU A 552 35.71 20.80 -19.71
C GLU A 552 34.91 22.10 -19.39
N TYR A 553 35.14 23.18 -20.14
CA TYR A 553 34.39 24.44 -20.04
C TYR A 553 32.93 24.39 -20.56
N GLN A 554 32.61 23.47 -21.47
CA GLN A 554 31.26 23.31 -22.08
C GLN A 554 30.55 22.05 -21.56
N LEU A 555 30.87 21.59 -20.36
CA LEU A 555 30.20 20.43 -19.77
C LEU A 555 28.79 20.80 -19.30
N VAL A 556 27.84 20.48 -20.17
CA VAL A 556 26.46 20.13 -19.83
C VAL A 556 26.17 18.81 -20.54
N THR A 557 26.01 17.72 -19.77
CA THR A 557 25.78 16.38 -20.33
C THR A 557 24.29 16.14 -20.66
N VAL A 558 23.62 17.14 -21.24
CA VAL A 558 22.21 17.05 -21.66
C VAL A 558 22.09 17.16 -23.18
N SER A 559 21.61 16.10 -23.82
CA SER A 559 21.11 16.01 -25.21
C SER A 559 21.99 16.53 -26.37
N GLY A 560 23.23 16.97 -26.12
CA GLY A 560 24.17 17.40 -27.14
C GLY A 560 23.90 18.77 -27.77
N GLN A 561 23.19 19.66 -27.06
CA GLN A 561 23.29 21.10 -27.28
C GLN A 561 24.44 21.67 -26.44
N VAL A 562 24.96 22.86 -26.81
CA VAL A 562 25.95 23.56 -25.98
C VAL A 562 25.20 24.58 -25.13
N VAL A 563 25.07 24.28 -23.85
CA VAL A 563 24.64 25.17 -22.77
C VAL A 563 25.88 25.45 -21.90
N LEU A 564 25.88 26.56 -21.16
CA LEU A 564 26.91 26.85 -20.16
C LEU A 564 26.44 26.28 -18.83
N GLY A 565 27.22 25.39 -18.23
CA GLY A 565 26.91 24.74 -16.95
C GLY A 565 28.20 24.32 -16.25
N ASN A 566 28.06 23.61 -15.12
CA ASN A 566 29.09 23.46 -14.09
C ASN A 566 30.40 22.84 -14.65
N PRO A 567 31.44 23.65 -14.97
CA PRO A 567 32.51 23.17 -15.82
C PRO A 567 33.62 22.55 -14.97
N THR A 568 34.02 21.32 -15.30
CA THR A 568 34.98 20.60 -14.47
C THR A 568 36.37 21.22 -14.50
N ASN A 569 37.22 20.82 -13.56
CA ASN A 569 38.53 21.41 -13.33
C ASN A 569 39.53 20.94 -14.41
N PRO A 570 39.95 21.79 -15.37
CA PRO A 570 40.79 21.41 -16.52
C PRO A 570 42.26 21.14 -16.15
N CYS A 571 42.52 20.69 -14.92
CA CYS A 571 43.83 20.43 -14.33
C CYS A 571 43.84 19.40 -13.16
N ASP A 572 42.70 18.77 -12.81
CA ASP A 572 42.63 17.51 -12.05
C ASP A 572 41.62 16.58 -12.76
N PRO A 573 42.01 15.36 -13.19
CA PRO A 573 41.27 14.51 -14.13
C PRO A 573 40.19 13.63 -13.44
N ASP A 574 39.64 14.13 -12.34
CA ASP A 574 39.04 13.40 -11.22
C ASP A 574 38.51 14.52 -10.28
N THR A 575 37.48 15.25 -10.75
CA THR A 575 37.14 16.59 -10.24
C THR A 575 36.49 16.58 -8.84
N ASP A 576 35.62 15.63 -8.54
CA ASP A 576 34.96 15.45 -7.24
C ASP A 576 35.69 14.48 -6.27
N ALA A 577 36.53 13.59 -6.83
CA ALA A 577 37.30 12.53 -6.18
C ALA A 577 36.52 11.26 -5.78
N ASP A 578 35.50 10.86 -6.55
CA ASP A 578 34.77 9.58 -6.40
C ASP A 578 35.70 8.35 -6.64
N GLY A 579 36.44 8.32 -7.76
CA GLY A 579 37.16 7.15 -8.26
C GLY A 579 37.10 6.91 -9.77
N LEU A 580 36.17 7.53 -10.49
CA LEU A 580 36.10 7.64 -11.96
C LEU A 580 37.07 8.75 -12.44
N THR A 581 36.68 9.51 -13.47
CA THR A 581 37.45 10.57 -14.14
C THR A 581 36.52 11.27 -15.13
N ASP A 582 36.56 12.59 -15.21
CA ASP A 582 35.59 13.42 -15.96
C ASP A 582 35.31 12.90 -17.39
N GLY A 583 36.36 12.53 -18.15
CA GLY A 583 36.27 12.00 -19.51
C GLY A 583 35.91 10.51 -19.67
N ILE A 584 35.72 9.77 -18.58
CA ILE A 584 34.96 8.51 -18.56
C ILE A 584 33.48 8.84 -18.46
N GLU A 585 33.10 9.67 -17.51
CA GLU A 585 31.73 9.94 -17.08
C GLU A 585 30.92 10.65 -18.16
N VAL A 586 31.42 11.78 -18.66
CA VAL A 586 30.93 12.47 -19.87
C VAL A 586 30.99 11.58 -21.12
N GLY A 587 31.80 10.52 -21.09
CA GLY A 587 31.93 9.51 -22.14
C GLY A 587 31.06 8.26 -21.96
N SER A 588 30.25 8.19 -20.90
CA SER A 588 29.53 7.00 -20.45
C SER A 588 28.20 6.78 -21.16
N ALA A 589 27.55 5.67 -20.81
CA ALA A 589 26.15 5.38 -21.11
C ALA A 589 25.57 4.53 -19.98
N TYR A 590 25.36 5.17 -18.84
CA TYR A 590 24.59 4.68 -17.69
C TYR A 590 23.08 4.83 -18.02
N GLY A 591 22.22 3.98 -17.43
CA GLY A 591 20.76 3.95 -17.61
C GLY A 591 20.21 4.32 -18.98
N ALA A 592 19.50 5.46 -19.03
CA ALA A 592 18.81 6.00 -20.20
C ALA A 592 19.74 6.42 -21.37
N GLY A 593 21.06 6.39 -21.17
CA GLY A 593 22.06 6.87 -22.12
C GLY A 593 22.72 8.19 -21.70
N LEU A 594 22.65 8.51 -20.41
CA LEU A 594 23.34 9.62 -19.75
C LEU A 594 24.71 9.15 -19.21
N GLY A 595 25.46 10.08 -18.63
CA GLY A 595 26.64 9.80 -17.81
C GLY A 595 26.50 10.55 -16.49
N SER A 596 27.23 10.11 -15.45
CA SER A 596 27.31 10.79 -14.16
C SER A 596 27.74 12.25 -14.30
N ASP A 597 27.43 13.07 -13.29
CA ASP A 597 27.97 14.43 -13.22
C ASP A 597 29.38 14.37 -12.59
N PRO A 598 30.46 14.62 -13.35
CA PRO A 598 31.83 14.61 -12.84
C PRO A 598 32.18 15.74 -11.83
N ASN A 599 31.17 16.47 -11.36
CA ASN A 599 31.26 17.40 -10.24
C ASN A 599 30.59 16.86 -8.96
N ARG A 600 29.88 15.72 -9.00
CA ARG A 600 29.01 15.18 -7.95
C ARG A 600 29.26 13.68 -7.75
N ALA A 601 30.15 13.35 -6.81
CA ALA A 601 30.67 11.99 -6.55
C ALA A 601 29.64 10.91 -6.11
N ASP A 602 28.36 11.26 -6.03
CA ASP A 602 27.18 10.47 -5.65
C ASP A 602 26.04 11.05 -6.51
N SER A 603 25.96 10.60 -7.77
CA SER A 603 25.21 11.30 -8.82
C SER A 603 23.69 11.24 -8.64
N ASP A 604 23.14 10.22 -7.98
CA ASP A 604 21.70 10.08 -7.72
C ASP A 604 21.29 10.19 -6.24
N SER A 605 22.26 10.42 -5.33
CA SER A 605 22.07 10.71 -3.89
C SER A 605 21.71 9.52 -3.00
N ASP A 606 21.96 8.28 -3.44
CA ASP A 606 21.59 7.07 -2.73
C ASP A 606 22.53 6.71 -1.54
N GLY A 607 23.75 7.26 -1.55
CA GLY A 607 24.79 7.07 -0.53
C GLY A 607 25.92 6.10 -0.91
N LEU A 608 25.95 5.57 -2.13
CA LEU A 608 27.13 4.99 -2.78
C LEU A 608 28.00 6.11 -3.38
N LEU A 609 28.89 5.74 -4.32
CA LEU A 609 29.69 6.66 -5.12
C LEU A 609 29.86 6.03 -6.50
N ASP A 610 29.73 6.83 -7.56
CA ASP A 610 29.64 6.39 -8.95
C ASP A 610 30.79 5.42 -9.37
N GLY A 611 31.99 5.60 -8.80
CA GLY A 611 33.17 4.76 -9.02
C GLY A 611 33.34 3.52 -8.12
N GLU A 612 32.57 3.38 -7.03
CA GLU A 612 32.39 2.08 -6.37
C GLU A 612 31.27 1.27 -7.06
N GLU A 613 30.35 1.95 -7.76
CA GLU A 613 29.30 1.35 -8.61
C GLU A 613 29.83 0.87 -9.97
N ASP A 614 30.35 1.74 -10.84
CA ASP A 614 31.20 1.37 -11.99
C ASP A 614 32.62 0.98 -11.50
N ARG A 615 32.60 -0.08 -10.71
CA ARG A 615 33.69 -0.83 -10.10
C ARG A 615 34.71 -1.43 -11.09
N ASP A 616 34.35 -1.49 -12.39
CA ASP A 616 35.25 -1.85 -13.51
C ASP A 616 35.94 -0.59 -14.10
N SER A 617 35.36 0.58 -13.84
CA SER A 617 35.74 1.95 -14.21
C SER A 617 35.88 2.09 -15.71
N ASN A 618 34.77 1.87 -16.41
CA ASN A 618 34.75 1.64 -17.85
C ASN A 618 33.77 2.51 -18.66
N GLY A 619 32.84 3.19 -17.99
CA GLY A 619 31.80 4.07 -18.54
C GLY A 619 30.56 3.34 -19.04
N TRP A 620 30.23 2.17 -18.47
CA TRP A 620 29.10 1.35 -18.89
C TRP A 620 28.52 0.58 -17.70
N TRP A 621 27.26 0.88 -17.37
CA TRP A 621 26.44 0.06 -16.47
C TRP A 621 26.34 -1.39 -16.98
N ALA A 622 26.34 -2.34 -16.05
CA ALA A 622 26.19 -3.76 -16.34
C ALA A 622 25.04 -4.37 -15.50
N PRO A 623 23.78 -4.31 -16.01
CA PRO A 623 22.61 -4.76 -15.28
C PRO A 623 22.77 -6.15 -14.63
N GLY A 624 22.56 -6.23 -13.32
CA GLY A 624 22.73 -7.45 -12.52
C GLY A 624 24.19 -7.86 -12.28
N LEU A 625 25.12 -6.90 -12.25
CA LEU A 625 26.52 -7.05 -11.83
C LEU A 625 27.06 -5.80 -11.12
N GLU A 626 26.63 -4.63 -11.58
CA GLU A 626 26.90 -3.28 -11.09
C GLU A 626 25.53 -2.57 -10.99
N THR A 627 25.36 -1.70 -9.99
CA THR A 627 24.25 -0.72 -9.84
C THR A 627 24.41 0.41 -10.87
N ASP A 628 23.40 1.26 -11.05
CA ASP A 628 23.36 2.30 -12.08
C ASP A 628 23.45 3.71 -11.45
N PRO A 629 24.57 4.47 -11.59
CA PRO A 629 24.81 5.76 -10.90
C PRO A 629 23.89 6.94 -11.27
N MET A 630 22.72 6.65 -11.83
CA MET A 630 21.72 7.58 -12.33
C MET A 630 20.31 7.14 -11.86
N ARG A 631 20.23 6.19 -10.92
CA ARG A 631 19.00 5.53 -10.50
C ARG A 631 19.20 4.85 -9.14
N ALA A 632 19.02 5.65 -8.08
CA ALA A 632 19.19 5.33 -6.66
C ALA A 632 18.46 4.09 -6.08
N ASP A 633 17.74 3.33 -6.90
CA ASP A 633 17.08 2.04 -6.63
C ASP A 633 17.32 1.16 -7.88
N SER A 634 18.29 0.25 -7.86
CA SER A 634 18.77 -0.47 -9.05
C SER A 634 17.91 -1.67 -9.48
N ASP A 635 16.83 -2.01 -8.77
CA ASP A 635 15.93 -3.10 -9.16
C ASP A 635 14.40 -2.86 -9.01
N ASP A 636 14.00 -1.64 -8.64
CA ASP A 636 12.60 -1.14 -8.53
C ASP A 636 11.81 -1.74 -7.35
N ASP A 637 12.51 -2.15 -6.29
CA ASP A 637 11.96 -2.71 -5.04
C ASP A 637 11.39 -1.64 -4.08
N GLY A 638 11.95 -0.44 -4.13
CA GLY A 638 11.66 0.65 -3.19
C GLY A 638 12.63 0.75 -2.01
N LEU A 639 13.81 0.15 -2.02
CA LEU A 639 14.97 0.53 -1.20
C LEU A 639 15.93 1.41 -2.01
N LEU A 640 16.98 1.92 -1.36
CA LEU A 640 18.06 2.65 -2.05
C LEU A 640 19.35 1.83 -1.96
N ASP A 641 20.17 1.73 -3.00
CA ASP A 641 21.25 0.73 -3.06
C ASP A 641 22.29 0.91 -1.92
N GLY A 642 22.64 2.15 -1.57
CA GLY A 642 23.49 2.57 -0.45
C GLY A 642 22.83 2.40 0.92
N SER A 643 21.50 2.25 0.96
CA SER A 643 20.76 1.79 2.15
C SER A 643 20.80 0.26 2.33
N GLU A 644 21.26 -0.47 1.30
CA GLU A 644 21.39 -1.92 1.27
C GLU A 644 22.85 -2.36 1.42
N ASP A 645 23.76 -1.92 0.54
CA ASP A 645 25.22 -2.06 0.73
C ASP A 645 25.78 -0.87 1.53
N VAL A 646 25.30 -0.74 2.77
CA VAL A 646 25.67 0.29 3.77
C VAL A 646 27.19 0.34 4.08
N ASN A 647 27.99 -0.55 3.49
CA ASN A 647 29.45 -0.53 3.63
C ASN A 647 30.24 -0.49 2.30
N ALA A 648 29.57 -0.27 1.15
CA ALA A 648 30.14 -0.09 -0.18
C ALA A 648 31.23 -1.13 -0.50
N ASN A 649 30.81 -2.39 -0.66
CA ASN A 649 31.70 -3.53 -0.89
C ASN A 649 31.23 -4.52 -1.97
N ALA A 650 30.02 -4.31 -2.49
CA ALA A 650 29.25 -5.12 -3.43
C ALA A 650 29.16 -6.60 -3.03
N LEU A 651 28.81 -6.84 -1.76
CA LEU A 651 28.47 -8.15 -1.21
C LEU A 651 27.41 -7.99 -0.11
N VAL A 652 26.28 -8.69 -0.23
CA VAL A 652 25.32 -8.94 0.84
C VAL A 652 26.02 -9.51 2.09
N ASP A 653 26.27 -8.67 3.09
CA ASP A 653 26.80 -9.08 4.40
C ASP A 653 25.64 -9.21 5.42
N LEU A 654 25.92 -9.40 6.71
CA LEU A 654 24.86 -9.78 7.67
C LEU A 654 24.00 -8.59 8.14
N GLY A 655 22.79 -8.47 7.59
CA GLY A 655 21.82 -7.41 7.85
C GLY A 655 21.74 -6.36 6.73
N GLU A 656 22.28 -6.70 5.57
CA GLU A 656 22.29 -5.97 4.30
C GLU A 656 21.56 -6.86 3.28
N THR A 657 20.92 -6.27 2.28
CA THR A 657 20.14 -6.91 1.21
C THR A 657 20.88 -6.80 -0.14
N ASP A 658 20.35 -7.30 -1.26
CA ASP A 658 21.06 -7.35 -2.56
C ASP A 658 20.42 -6.37 -3.58
N PRO A 659 20.95 -5.14 -3.77
CA PRO A 659 20.36 -4.06 -4.60
C PRO A 659 20.42 -4.30 -6.12
N LEU A 660 20.36 -5.57 -6.53
CA LEU A 660 20.33 -6.05 -7.90
C LEU A 660 19.37 -7.26 -8.03
N ASN A 661 18.55 -7.49 -7.00
CA ASN A 661 17.65 -8.60 -6.79
C ASN A 661 16.58 -8.29 -5.71
N PHE A 662 15.59 -7.47 -6.07
CA PHE A 662 14.21 -7.22 -5.59
C PHE A 662 13.54 -8.16 -4.54
N ASP A 663 14.00 -9.40 -4.40
CA ASP A 663 13.51 -10.44 -3.49
C ASP A 663 14.76 -11.21 -3.01
N THR A 664 15.44 -10.72 -1.96
CA THR A 664 16.80 -11.16 -1.58
C THR A 664 16.86 -12.63 -1.16
N ASP A 665 15.81 -13.15 -0.51
CA ASP A 665 15.82 -14.52 0.01
C ASP A 665 14.99 -15.55 -0.78
N GLY A 666 14.06 -15.09 -1.63
CA GLY A 666 13.38 -15.86 -2.67
C GLY A 666 11.98 -16.35 -2.28
N ASP A 667 11.19 -15.49 -1.65
CA ASP A 667 9.86 -15.76 -1.05
C ASP A 667 8.67 -15.25 -1.91
N GLU A 668 8.93 -14.44 -2.94
CA GLU A 668 7.96 -13.74 -3.80
C GLU A 668 7.30 -12.47 -3.20
N LEU A 669 7.78 -11.95 -2.06
CA LEU A 669 7.64 -10.56 -1.57
C LEU A 669 8.85 -9.69 -2.02
N SER A 670 8.91 -8.40 -1.66
CA SER A 670 10.05 -7.51 -1.97
C SER A 670 10.63 -6.86 -0.71
N ASP A 671 11.94 -6.73 -0.64
CA ASP A 671 12.69 -6.26 0.53
C ASP A 671 12.22 -4.88 1.06
N GLY A 672 11.86 -3.98 0.15
CA GLY A 672 11.25 -2.68 0.38
C GLY A 672 9.80 -2.77 0.83
N ALA A 673 9.00 -3.66 0.25
CA ALA A 673 7.64 -3.94 0.73
C ALA A 673 7.66 -4.52 2.15
N GLU A 674 8.59 -5.42 2.45
CA GLU A 674 8.84 -5.96 3.78
C GLU A 674 9.19 -4.86 4.78
N ARG A 675 10.27 -4.10 4.52
CA ARG A 675 10.77 -3.07 5.45
C ARG A 675 9.80 -1.90 5.63
N LYS A 676 9.10 -1.47 4.57
CA LYS A 676 8.23 -0.28 4.59
C LYS A 676 6.76 -0.60 4.91
N THR A 677 6.23 -1.75 4.49
CA THR A 677 4.78 -2.06 4.56
C THR A 677 4.43 -3.14 5.58
N TYR A 678 5.08 -4.31 5.54
CA TYR A 678 4.64 -5.48 6.31
C TYR A 678 5.35 -5.63 7.66
N GLY A 679 6.64 -5.30 7.73
CA GLY A 679 7.46 -5.31 8.95
C GLY A 679 8.18 -6.63 9.25
N THR A 680 8.33 -7.47 8.22
CA THR A 680 9.08 -8.73 8.15
C THR A 680 10.60 -8.49 8.00
N ASP A 681 11.42 -9.53 7.89
CA ASP A 681 12.89 -9.46 7.82
C ASP A 681 13.40 -10.07 6.50
N PRO A 682 13.77 -9.27 5.47
CA PRO A 682 14.02 -9.69 4.07
C PRO A 682 15.32 -10.48 3.84
N LEU A 683 15.67 -11.30 4.81
CA LEU A 683 16.80 -12.23 4.86
C LEU A 683 16.33 -13.58 5.45
N LEU A 684 15.03 -13.73 5.65
CA LEU A 684 14.27 -14.81 6.27
C LEU A 684 12.89 -14.98 5.59
N VAL A 685 12.85 -15.75 4.49
CA VAL A 685 11.69 -16.42 3.85
C VAL A 685 10.50 -16.76 4.77
N ASP A 686 10.75 -16.98 6.05
CA ASP A 686 9.84 -17.36 7.12
C ASP A 686 10.26 -16.51 8.35
N THR A 687 9.56 -15.39 8.59
CA THR A 687 10.00 -14.37 9.59
C THR A 687 9.88 -14.86 11.03
N ASP A 688 8.96 -15.79 11.34
CA ASP A 688 8.71 -16.23 12.73
C ASP A 688 8.93 -17.73 13.07
N ASP A 689 9.46 -18.52 12.13
CA ASP A 689 9.97 -19.91 12.26
C ASP A 689 8.83 -20.95 12.39
N ASP A 690 7.71 -20.71 11.68
CA ASP A 690 6.46 -21.51 11.65
C ASP A 690 6.43 -22.54 10.49
N GLY A 691 7.03 -22.19 9.35
CA GLY A 691 7.17 -23.04 8.17
C GLY A 691 6.39 -22.64 6.91
N LEU A 692 5.51 -21.63 6.96
CA LEU A 692 5.00 -20.92 5.77
C LEU A 692 6.08 -19.94 5.26
N SER A 693 5.71 -19.07 4.31
CA SER A 693 6.57 -17.97 3.87
C SER A 693 5.78 -16.67 3.81
N ASP A 694 6.44 -15.56 4.08
CA ASP A 694 5.79 -14.28 4.35
C ASP A 694 4.91 -13.80 3.17
N GLY A 695 5.38 -13.97 1.93
CA GLY A 695 4.62 -13.76 0.70
C GLY A 695 3.47 -14.75 0.49
N LEU A 696 3.61 -16.01 0.92
CA LEU A 696 2.53 -17.02 0.85
C LEU A 696 1.40 -16.70 1.83
N GLU A 697 1.73 -16.28 3.05
CA GLU A 697 0.76 -15.86 4.06
C GLU A 697 -0.05 -14.63 3.63
N LEU A 698 0.60 -13.71 2.92
CA LEU A 698 -0.05 -12.56 2.29
C LEU A 698 -0.87 -12.92 1.03
N GLY A 699 -0.88 -14.20 0.62
CA GLY A 699 -1.63 -14.68 -0.55
C GLY A 699 -1.09 -14.15 -1.88
N LEU A 700 0.23 -13.98 -1.98
CA LEU A 700 0.92 -13.65 -3.22
C LEU A 700 1.11 -14.90 -4.10
N ALA A 701 2.05 -14.86 -5.04
CA ALA A 701 2.11 -15.88 -6.09
C ALA A 701 2.52 -17.26 -5.55
N GLY A 702 2.01 -18.31 -6.21
CA GLY A 702 2.09 -19.70 -5.72
C GLY A 702 0.84 -20.16 -4.96
N ASP A 703 0.19 -19.25 -4.21
CA ASP A 703 -1.04 -19.52 -3.47
C ASP A 703 -2.15 -20.12 -4.36
N VAL A 704 -2.77 -21.19 -3.86
CA VAL A 704 -3.89 -21.87 -4.51
C VAL A 704 -5.24 -21.21 -4.15
N HIS A 705 -5.35 -20.61 -2.96
CA HIS A 705 -6.57 -20.10 -2.34
C HIS A 705 -6.35 -18.82 -1.49
N PRO A 706 -6.38 -17.61 -2.10
CA PRO A 706 -6.23 -16.30 -1.42
C PRO A 706 -7.45 -15.86 -0.58
N GLY A 707 -8.00 -16.80 0.19
CA GLY A 707 -8.92 -16.59 1.29
C GLY A 707 -8.44 -17.22 2.61
N SER A 708 -7.26 -17.84 2.61
CA SER A 708 -6.61 -18.47 3.79
C SER A 708 -5.50 -17.60 4.40
N GLN A 709 -5.39 -16.33 3.99
CA GLN A 709 -4.31 -15.41 4.38
C GLN A 709 -4.12 -15.31 5.90
N THR A 710 -2.94 -15.72 6.36
CA THR A 710 -2.46 -15.69 7.75
C THR A 710 -1.69 -14.40 8.00
N ARG A 711 -0.62 -14.39 8.83
CA ARG A 711 0.00 -13.19 9.37
C ARG A 711 1.50 -13.41 9.72
N PRO A 712 2.46 -12.98 8.87
CA PRO A 712 3.91 -13.26 8.99
C PRO A 712 4.68 -12.51 10.09
N LEU A 713 4.02 -12.31 11.23
CA LEU A 713 4.57 -11.80 12.48
C LEU A 713 3.89 -12.48 13.69
N LEU A 714 3.09 -13.53 13.45
CA LEU A 714 2.49 -14.46 14.41
C LEU A 714 2.26 -15.85 13.77
N ALA A 715 3.24 -16.76 13.91
CA ALA A 715 3.16 -18.22 13.78
C ALA A 715 1.87 -18.95 14.28
N ASP A 716 1.00 -18.29 15.02
CA ASP A 716 -0.29 -18.76 15.55
C ASP A 716 -1.27 -17.59 15.36
N THR A 717 -1.98 -17.58 14.22
CA THR A 717 -2.72 -16.40 13.76
C THR A 717 -3.95 -16.10 14.61
N ASP A 718 -4.65 -17.14 15.09
CA ASP A 718 -5.92 -16.97 15.81
C ASP A 718 -5.86 -17.23 17.33
N GLY A 719 -4.81 -17.89 17.83
CA GLY A 719 -4.51 -18.10 19.25
C GLY A 719 -4.87 -19.50 19.79
N ASP A 720 -5.02 -20.49 18.92
CA ASP A 720 -5.39 -21.88 19.18
C ASP A 720 -4.33 -22.65 19.99
N GLY A 721 -3.13 -22.80 19.44
CA GLY A 721 -2.06 -23.61 20.01
C GLY A 721 -1.34 -24.54 19.03
N LEU A 722 -1.85 -24.74 17.81
CA LEU A 722 -1.06 -25.10 16.63
C LEU A 722 -0.32 -23.88 16.08
N ASP A 723 0.71 -24.13 15.28
CA ASP A 723 1.37 -23.10 14.47
C ASP A 723 0.82 -23.20 13.02
N ASP A 724 0.57 -22.08 12.32
CA ASP A 724 -0.21 -22.01 11.07
C ASP A 724 0.37 -22.94 9.96
N GLY A 725 1.69 -23.10 9.90
CA GLY A 725 2.43 -23.97 8.99
C GLY A 725 2.45 -25.47 9.34
N ASP A 726 2.04 -25.86 10.57
CA ASP A 726 1.71 -27.26 10.90
C ASP A 726 0.24 -27.57 10.51
N GLU A 727 -0.62 -26.54 10.38
CA GLU A 727 -2.00 -26.68 9.86
C GLU A 727 -2.05 -26.81 8.33
N ASP A 728 -1.45 -25.89 7.56
CA ASP A 728 -1.15 -26.13 6.12
C ASP A 728 0.08 -27.02 5.97
N ALA A 729 -0.08 -28.27 6.41
CA ALA A 729 0.92 -29.33 6.40
C ALA A 729 1.43 -29.71 4.98
N ASN A 730 0.95 -29.06 3.91
CA ASN A 730 1.46 -29.21 2.56
C ASN A 730 2.01 -27.93 1.91
N GLN A 731 1.87 -26.78 2.58
CA GLN A 731 2.49 -25.48 2.28
C GLN A 731 2.10 -24.98 0.88
N ASN A 732 0.81 -24.69 0.69
CA ASN A 732 0.23 -24.19 -0.57
C ASN A 732 -0.70 -22.97 -0.44
N GLY A 733 -0.95 -22.46 0.77
CA GLY A 733 -1.84 -21.33 1.06
C GLY A 733 -3.33 -21.70 1.10
N GLY A 734 -3.66 -23.00 1.11
CA GLY A 734 -5.01 -23.47 0.83
C GLY A 734 -5.43 -24.75 1.55
N LEU A 735 -6.41 -24.60 2.44
CA LEU A 735 -7.13 -25.66 3.18
C LEU A 735 -7.54 -26.85 2.29
N ASP A 736 -6.74 -27.94 2.29
CA ASP A 736 -6.99 -29.16 1.52
C ASP A 736 -7.61 -30.27 2.44
N PRO A 737 -8.26 -31.33 1.90
CA PRO A 737 -9.00 -32.30 2.73
C PRO A 737 -8.13 -33.20 3.64
N GLY A 738 -7.97 -32.77 4.87
CA GLY A 738 -7.21 -33.44 5.94
C GLY A 738 -6.30 -32.51 6.75
N GLU A 739 -6.43 -31.20 6.52
CA GLU A 739 -5.76 -30.10 7.22
C GLU A 739 -6.81 -29.29 7.99
N THR A 740 -6.39 -28.65 9.08
CA THR A 740 -7.15 -27.68 9.88
C THR A 740 -7.02 -26.29 9.27
N ASN A 741 -7.54 -25.25 9.92
CA ASN A 741 -7.72 -23.92 9.32
C ASN A 741 -7.17 -22.81 10.24
N PRO A 742 -6.00 -22.20 9.92
CA PRO A 742 -5.33 -21.12 10.68
C PRO A 742 -6.13 -19.87 11.07
N LEU A 743 -7.38 -19.78 10.63
CA LEU A 743 -8.31 -18.67 10.87
C LEU A 743 -9.53 -19.08 11.71
N VAL A 744 -9.60 -20.33 12.18
CA VAL A 744 -10.74 -20.93 12.92
C VAL A 744 -10.29 -21.90 14.04
N TYR A 745 -10.07 -21.32 15.24
CA TYR A 745 -9.81 -21.87 16.59
C TYR A 745 -10.57 -23.15 17.04
N ASP A 746 -11.51 -23.66 16.26
CA ASP A 746 -12.42 -24.77 16.57
C ASP A 746 -12.95 -25.23 15.19
N SER A 747 -12.14 -25.99 14.44
CA SER A 747 -12.35 -26.26 13.02
C SER A 747 -13.67 -26.99 12.74
N ASP A 748 -14.10 -27.86 13.64
CA ASP A 748 -15.28 -28.70 13.45
C ASP A 748 -16.53 -28.26 14.23
N GLY A 749 -16.36 -27.43 15.27
CA GLY A 749 -17.43 -26.84 16.08
C GLY A 749 -17.84 -27.64 17.32
N ASP A 750 -17.00 -28.57 17.78
CA ASP A 750 -17.12 -29.33 19.02
C ASP A 750 -17.04 -28.44 20.28
N GLY A 751 -16.04 -27.55 20.35
CA GLY A 751 -15.77 -26.66 21.48
C GLY A 751 -14.52 -26.98 22.31
N LEU A 752 -13.69 -27.92 21.88
CA LEU A 752 -12.23 -27.86 22.08
C LEU A 752 -11.60 -26.84 21.10
N SER A 753 -10.28 -26.83 21.02
CA SER A 753 -9.52 -26.13 19.97
C SER A 753 -8.53 -27.13 19.36
N ASP A 754 -8.24 -27.00 18.08
CA ASP A 754 -7.46 -27.95 17.28
C ASP A 754 -6.09 -28.28 17.94
N GLY A 755 -5.46 -27.29 18.58
CA GLY A 755 -4.23 -27.43 19.37
C GLY A 755 -4.42 -27.98 20.79
N GLU A 756 -5.60 -27.82 21.43
CA GLU A 756 -5.92 -28.63 22.61
C GLU A 756 -6.15 -30.11 22.20
N GLU A 757 -6.63 -30.38 20.99
CA GLU A 757 -6.89 -31.73 20.50
C GLU A 757 -5.62 -32.52 20.16
N ASP A 758 -4.68 -32.06 19.31
CA ASP A 758 -3.47 -32.85 19.01
C ASP A 758 -2.48 -32.94 20.20
N GLU A 759 -2.15 -31.81 20.86
CA GLU A 759 -1.15 -31.81 21.95
C GLU A 759 -1.68 -32.43 23.26
N GLN A 760 -2.97 -32.26 23.60
CA GLN A 760 -3.49 -32.59 24.95
C GLN A 760 -4.33 -33.86 25.02
N PHE A 761 -5.23 -34.09 24.06
CA PHE A 761 -6.22 -35.17 24.12
C PHE A 761 -5.94 -36.33 23.15
N GLY A 762 -5.39 -36.04 21.97
CA GLY A 762 -5.08 -37.01 20.92
C GLY A 762 -6.29 -37.44 20.07
N THR A 763 -7.25 -36.53 19.93
CA THR A 763 -8.46 -36.64 19.09
C THR A 763 -8.17 -36.20 17.64
N ASP A 764 -9.17 -36.08 16.77
CA ASP A 764 -9.02 -35.77 15.33
C ASP A 764 -9.77 -34.44 15.05
N PRO A 765 -9.10 -33.26 14.98
CA PRO A 765 -9.71 -31.90 14.95
C PRO A 765 -10.69 -31.58 13.80
N LEU A 766 -11.00 -32.57 12.96
CA LEU A 766 -11.90 -32.50 11.82
C LEU A 766 -13.12 -33.42 11.99
N LEU A 767 -13.30 -34.03 13.17
CA LEU A 767 -14.30 -35.04 13.52
C LEU A 767 -14.86 -34.81 14.95
N PRO A 768 -16.06 -34.21 15.10
CA PRO A 768 -16.64 -33.85 16.41
C PRO A 768 -17.16 -35.05 17.25
N ASP A 769 -16.60 -36.25 17.08
CA ASP A 769 -16.98 -37.57 17.63
C ASP A 769 -15.88 -38.54 17.17
N THR A 770 -14.66 -38.43 17.73
CA THR A 770 -13.44 -39.08 17.19
C THR A 770 -13.59 -40.60 17.05
N ASP A 771 -14.18 -41.28 18.03
CA ASP A 771 -14.32 -42.74 18.01
C ASP A 771 -15.65 -43.27 17.45
N GLY A 772 -16.69 -42.42 17.39
CA GLY A 772 -18.02 -42.77 16.89
C GLY A 772 -19.00 -43.29 17.96
N GLY A 773 -18.76 -43.00 19.23
CA GLY A 773 -19.68 -43.24 20.35
C GLY A 773 -20.98 -42.46 20.22
N GLY A 774 -20.88 -41.16 19.89
CA GLY A 774 -22.01 -40.27 19.66
C GLY A 774 -22.37 -39.28 20.78
N ALA A 775 -21.46 -38.99 21.71
CA ALA A 775 -21.26 -37.62 22.20
C ALA A 775 -20.31 -36.86 21.24
N ASN A 776 -19.50 -35.98 21.81
CA ASN A 776 -18.70 -34.94 21.19
C ASN A 776 -17.50 -34.74 22.13
N ASP A 777 -16.28 -34.79 21.60
CA ASP A 777 -15.04 -34.91 22.35
C ASP A 777 -14.89 -33.83 23.46
N GLY A 778 -15.30 -32.58 23.21
CA GLY A 778 -15.31 -31.50 24.20
C GLY A 778 -16.48 -31.52 25.18
N ASP A 779 -17.62 -32.12 24.81
CA ASP A 779 -18.74 -32.41 25.72
C ASP A 779 -18.36 -33.58 26.67
N GLU A 780 -17.49 -34.50 26.20
CA GLU A 780 -16.90 -35.61 26.95
C GLU A 780 -15.81 -35.18 27.93
N ILE A 781 -14.83 -34.39 27.48
CA ILE A 781 -13.85 -33.74 28.37
C ILE A 781 -14.57 -32.85 29.42
N SER A 782 -15.71 -32.26 29.06
CA SER A 782 -16.60 -31.53 29.98
C SER A 782 -17.38 -32.43 30.95
N ALA A 783 -17.65 -33.69 30.59
CA ALA A 783 -18.31 -34.69 31.42
C ALA A 783 -17.33 -35.43 32.35
N GLY A 784 -16.11 -35.65 31.88
CA GLY A 784 -15.08 -36.49 32.49
C GLY A 784 -15.02 -37.93 31.96
N THR A 785 -15.51 -38.19 30.74
CA THR A 785 -15.32 -39.44 29.98
C THR A 785 -14.02 -39.40 29.15
N ASP A 786 -13.67 -40.49 28.47
CA ASP A 786 -12.46 -40.61 27.64
C ASP A 786 -12.83 -40.60 26.15
N PRO A 787 -12.58 -39.51 25.38
CA PRO A 787 -13.05 -39.30 23.98
C PRO A 787 -12.37 -40.22 22.94
N LEU A 788 -11.85 -41.36 23.40
CA LEU A 788 -11.23 -42.43 22.63
C LEU A 788 -11.80 -43.82 23.00
N ASP A 789 -12.81 -43.92 23.88
CA ASP A 789 -13.55 -45.15 24.22
C ASP A 789 -15.07 -44.95 24.48
N GLY A 790 -15.80 -44.50 23.46
CA GLY A 790 -17.26 -44.25 23.38
C GLY A 790 -18.21 -45.43 23.64
N PHE A 791 -17.81 -46.35 24.52
CA PHE A 791 -18.70 -47.18 25.32
C PHE A 791 -19.15 -46.50 26.64
N ASP A 792 -18.39 -45.56 27.21
CA ASP A 792 -18.75 -44.86 28.46
C ASP A 792 -19.82 -43.78 28.24
N ASP A 793 -19.66 -43.02 27.16
CA ASP A 793 -20.58 -42.13 26.46
C ASP A 793 -22.10 -42.43 26.62
N GLN A 794 -22.52 -43.65 26.24
CA GLN A 794 -23.93 -44.06 26.26
C GLN A 794 -24.38 -44.76 27.56
N SER A 795 -23.46 -45.07 28.46
CA SER A 795 -23.70 -45.77 29.72
C SER A 795 -23.72 -44.82 30.93
N GLY A 796 -22.86 -43.79 30.92
CA GLY A 796 -22.57 -42.97 32.09
C GLY A 796 -21.86 -43.77 33.18
N ASP A 797 -20.86 -44.54 32.77
CA ASP A 797 -20.04 -45.51 33.51
C ASP A 797 -18.59 -44.93 33.54
N PRO A 798 -18.28 -43.98 34.44
CA PRO A 798 -17.14 -43.06 34.27
C PRO A 798 -15.79 -43.64 34.72
N ASP A 799 -15.76 -44.93 35.06
CA ASP A 799 -14.57 -45.67 35.42
C ASP A 799 -14.45 -47.03 34.69
N GLY A 800 -15.41 -47.36 33.81
CA GLY A 800 -15.32 -48.44 32.82
C GLY A 800 -15.53 -49.84 33.40
N ASP A 801 -16.22 -49.96 34.53
CA ASP A 801 -16.38 -51.20 35.28
C ASP A 801 -17.55 -52.09 34.77
N GLY A 802 -18.52 -51.48 34.08
CA GLY A 802 -19.73 -52.11 33.57
C GLY A 802 -21.04 -51.70 34.27
N LEU A 803 -21.00 -50.75 35.20
CA LEU A 803 -22.13 -50.19 35.94
C LEU A 803 -22.32 -48.70 35.62
N SER A 804 -23.55 -48.28 35.31
CA SER A 804 -23.81 -46.84 35.22
C SER A 804 -23.76 -46.17 36.60
N THR A 805 -23.30 -44.91 36.64
CA THR A 805 -23.42 -43.96 37.77
C THR A 805 -24.79 -44.04 38.46
N SER A 806 -25.85 -44.34 37.68
CA SER A 806 -27.23 -44.41 38.14
C SER A 806 -27.60 -45.71 38.89
N GLU A 807 -26.90 -46.80 38.60
CA GLU A 807 -27.02 -48.11 39.24
C GLU A 807 -26.13 -48.19 40.47
N GLU A 808 -24.90 -47.71 40.36
CA GLU A 808 -23.93 -47.52 41.44
C GLU A 808 -24.46 -46.70 42.62
N ASN A 809 -24.96 -45.47 42.34
CA ASN A 809 -25.66 -44.65 43.34
C ASN A 809 -26.92 -45.33 43.93
N GLY A 810 -27.39 -46.41 43.30
CA GLY A 810 -28.47 -47.27 43.76
C GLY A 810 -28.04 -48.40 44.69
N ILE A 811 -26.81 -48.92 44.54
CA ILE A 811 -26.27 -50.08 45.28
C ILE A 811 -25.28 -49.67 46.39
N GLY A 812 -24.35 -48.73 46.11
CA GLY A 812 -23.48 -48.14 47.12
C GLY A 812 -21.99 -47.94 46.77
N THR A 813 -21.59 -48.29 45.55
CA THR A 813 -20.23 -48.11 44.97
C THR A 813 -19.91 -46.64 44.70
N ASP A 814 -18.67 -46.31 44.30
CA ASP A 814 -18.18 -44.93 44.07
C ASP A 814 -17.87 -44.67 42.57
N PRO A 815 -18.74 -43.93 41.82
CA PRO A 815 -18.73 -43.77 40.34
C PRO A 815 -17.53 -43.10 39.63
N LEU A 816 -16.33 -43.24 40.19
CA LEU A 816 -15.05 -42.68 39.75
C LEU A 816 -13.87 -43.58 40.20
N ASN A 817 -14.14 -44.84 40.56
CA ASN A 817 -13.23 -45.80 41.18
C ASN A 817 -13.80 -47.24 41.04
N PRO A 818 -13.32 -48.05 40.07
CA PRO A 818 -13.97 -49.30 39.64
C PRO A 818 -13.61 -50.52 40.52
N ASP A 819 -13.27 -50.27 41.80
CA ASP A 819 -12.79 -51.22 42.82
C ASP A 819 -13.07 -50.57 44.19
N SER A 820 -14.34 -50.59 44.61
CA SER A 820 -14.89 -49.69 45.64
C SER A 820 -14.32 -49.87 47.05
N ASP A 821 -13.82 -51.07 47.40
CA ASP A 821 -13.21 -51.33 48.71
C ASP A 821 -11.70 -51.67 48.67
N GLY A 822 -11.14 -51.93 47.48
CA GLY A 822 -9.70 -52.04 47.23
C GLY A 822 -9.16 -53.46 47.27
N ASP A 823 -9.95 -54.45 46.81
CA ASP A 823 -9.61 -55.87 46.78
C ASP A 823 -8.92 -56.31 45.47
N LEU A 824 -9.03 -55.54 44.38
CA LEU A 824 -8.54 -55.83 43.01
C LEU A 824 -9.46 -56.72 42.14
N ILE A 825 -10.76 -56.77 42.42
CA ILE A 825 -11.85 -57.17 41.52
C ILE A 825 -12.59 -55.89 41.06
N LEU A 826 -13.37 -55.98 39.96
CA LEU A 826 -14.21 -54.89 39.46
C LEU A 826 -15.63 -54.99 40.04
N ASP A 827 -16.20 -53.91 40.57
CA ASP A 827 -17.53 -53.93 41.23
C ASP A 827 -18.61 -54.59 40.34
N GLY A 828 -18.62 -54.33 39.04
CA GLY A 828 -19.52 -54.85 38.02
C GLY A 828 -19.39 -56.36 37.77
N HIS A 829 -18.21 -56.93 38.03
CA HIS A 829 -18.00 -58.40 38.05
C HIS A 829 -18.65 -59.05 39.28
N GLU A 830 -18.84 -58.30 40.36
CA GLU A 830 -19.29 -58.79 41.66
C GLU A 830 -20.80 -58.61 41.84
N VAL A 831 -21.26 -57.37 41.64
CA VAL A 831 -22.67 -56.98 41.42
C VAL A 831 -23.31 -57.85 40.36
N GLY A 832 -22.58 -58.12 39.27
CA GLY A 832 -22.94 -59.07 38.23
C GLY A 832 -24.15 -58.66 37.38
N VAL A 833 -24.71 -59.65 36.68
CA VAL A 833 -25.58 -59.46 35.50
C VAL A 833 -26.99 -58.86 35.74
N ASP A 834 -27.29 -58.36 36.96
CA ASP A 834 -28.54 -57.67 37.30
C ASP A 834 -28.32 -56.69 38.47
N PRO A 835 -27.79 -55.48 38.24
CA PRO A 835 -27.52 -54.48 39.29
C PRO A 835 -28.75 -54.05 40.11
N ALA A 836 -29.97 -54.40 39.69
CA ALA A 836 -31.18 -54.22 40.49
C ALA A 836 -31.36 -55.31 41.59
N ASN A 837 -30.52 -56.34 41.58
CA ASN A 837 -30.42 -57.42 42.57
C ASN A 837 -28.93 -57.84 42.72
N PRO A 838 -28.05 -56.96 43.24
CA PRO A 838 -26.62 -57.26 43.42
C PRO A 838 -26.41 -58.50 44.28
N ILE A 839 -25.24 -59.13 44.12
CA ILE A 839 -24.89 -60.35 44.84
C ILE A 839 -24.45 -60.01 46.28
N ASP A 840 -24.81 -60.90 47.21
CA ASP A 840 -24.68 -60.84 48.67
C ASP A 840 -24.48 -62.31 49.07
N THR A 841 -23.23 -62.77 49.02
CA THR A 841 -22.88 -64.20 48.95
C THR A 841 -23.04 -64.92 50.29
N ASP A 842 -22.55 -64.38 51.41
CA ASP A 842 -22.76 -64.93 52.76
C ASP A 842 -24.19 -64.66 53.31
N GLY A 843 -24.76 -63.48 53.03
CA GLY A 843 -26.04 -63.01 53.54
C GLY A 843 -26.00 -62.09 54.77
N ASP A 844 -24.87 -61.44 55.10
CA ASP A 844 -24.74 -60.37 56.11
C ASP A 844 -25.60 -59.16 55.75
N GLY A 845 -25.55 -58.76 54.48
CA GLY A 845 -26.17 -57.56 53.94
C GLY A 845 -25.22 -56.39 53.67
N SER A 846 -23.92 -56.66 53.49
CA SER A 846 -23.15 -55.98 52.45
C SER A 846 -23.59 -56.47 51.05
N ILE A 847 -22.88 -56.05 50.00
CA ILE A 847 -22.87 -56.73 48.70
C ILE A 847 -21.43 -57.16 48.44
N ASP A 848 -21.22 -58.14 47.56
CA ASP A 848 -19.87 -58.65 47.24
C ASP A 848 -18.89 -57.49 46.95
N ALA A 849 -19.26 -56.55 46.05
CA ALA A 849 -18.51 -55.32 45.69
C ALA A 849 -18.31 -54.25 46.81
N LEU A 850 -18.60 -54.58 48.06
CA LEU A 850 -18.43 -53.72 49.23
C LEU A 850 -18.05 -54.54 50.49
N ASP A 851 -17.59 -55.78 50.33
CA ASP A 851 -17.09 -56.62 51.41
C ASP A 851 -15.69 -57.19 51.09
N LEU A 852 -14.97 -57.59 52.14
CA LEU A 852 -13.56 -57.97 52.03
C LEU A 852 -13.32 -59.46 52.33
N ASP A 853 -14.38 -60.25 52.44
CA ASP A 853 -14.47 -61.63 52.98
C ASP A 853 -15.83 -62.21 52.54
N SER A 854 -16.12 -62.20 51.22
CA SER A 854 -17.47 -62.29 50.62
C SER A 854 -18.31 -63.52 50.99
N ASP A 855 -17.70 -64.59 51.52
CA ASP A 855 -18.41 -65.79 52.00
C ASP A 855 -18.20 -66.17 53.50
N ASP A 856 -17.55 -65.31 54.30
CA ASP A 856 -17.25 -65.47 55.75
C ASP A 856 -16.36 -66.71 56.08
N ASP A 857 -15.48 -67.15 55.17
CA ASP A 857 -14.48 -68.20 55.43
C ASP A 857 -13.26 -67.74 56.25
N SER A 858 -12.95 -66.43 56.29
CA SER A 858 -11.76 -65.81 56.91
C SER A 858 -10.43 -65.86 56.13
N LEU A 859 -10.47 -66.04 54.81
CA LEU A 859 -9.49 -65.51 53.87
C LEU A 859 -9.76 -64.00 53.69
N LEU A 860 -9.63 -63.44 52.49
CA LEU A 860 -10.04 -62.07 52.13
C LEU A 860 -9.95 -61.98 50.61
N ASP A 861 -10.95 -61.43 49.94
CA ASP A 861 -11.16 -61.52 48.49
C ASP A 861 -9.90 -61.08 47.66
N LEU A 862 -9.17 -60.07 48.15
CA LEU A 862 -7.82 -59.63 47.72
C LEU A 862 -6.71 -60.71 47.66
N GLN A 863 -6.89 -61.85 48.32
CA GLN A 863 -6.00 -63.02 48.31
C GLN A 863 -6.43 -64.06 47.28
N GLU A 864 -7.65 -63.93 46.76
CA GLU A 864 -8.36 -64.88 45.89
C GLU A 864 -8.59 -64.33 44.48
N ALA A 865 -8.79 -63.02 44.30
CA ALA A 865 -8.88 -62.30 43.01
C ALA A 865 -7.92 -62.84 41.94
N GLY A 866 -6.66 -63.10 42.34
CA GLY A 866 -5.78 -64.08 41.67
C GLY A 866 -4.51 -63.50 41.07
N ASP A 867 -4.57 -62.28 40.52
CA ASP A 867 -3.36 -61.46 40.33
C ASP A 867 -3.48 -60.01 40.84
N ALA A 868 -3.37 -58.98 39.99
CA ALA A 868 -3.40 -57.57 40.39
C ALA A 868 -3.71 -56.65 39.19
N VAL A 869 -4.52 -57.11 38.25
CA VAL A 869 -4.98 -56.36 37.08
C VAL A 869 -6.50 -56.52 37.00
N LEU A 870 -7.22 -55.41 37.20
CA LEU A 870 -8.68 -55.37 37.32
C LEU A 870 -9.41 -55.96 36.11
N ASP A 871 -8.86 -55.80 34.89
CA ASP A 871 -9.45 -56.32 33.64
C ASP A 871 -9.43 -57.87 33.51
N THR A 872 -8.87 -58.57 34.49
CA THR A 872 -8.76 -60.04 34.46
C THR A 872 -9.96 -60.72 35.13
N PRO A 873 -10.55 -61.77 34.51
CA PRO A 873 -11.61 -62.52 35.16
C PRO A 873 -11.14 -63.13 36.49
N PRO A 874 -11.91 -62.96 37.59
CA PRO A 874 -11.58 -63.50 38.90
C PRO A 874 -11.26 -64.99 38.86
N ARG A 875 -10.41 -65.39 39.80
CA ARG A 875 -9.87 -66.74 39.87
C ARG A 875 -10.95 -67.80 40.11
N ASP A 876 -10.81 -68.90 39.38
CA ASP A 876 -11.57 -70.15 39.52
C ASP A 876 -10.53 -71.29 39.59
N SER A 877 -10.30 -71.83 40.80
CA SER A 877 -9.21 -72.77 41.09
C SER A 877 -9.50 -74.22 40.67
N ASP A 878 -10.71 -74.73 40.88
CA ASP A 878 -11.09 -76.11 40.53
C ASP A 878 -11.66 -76.26 39.09
N GLY A 879 -12.27 -75.20 38.55
CA GLY A 879 -12.90 -75.15 37.22
C GLY A 879 -14.40 -75.47 37.17
N ASP A 880 -15.14 -75.37 38.28
CA ASP A 880 -16.60 -75.55 38.40
C ASP A 880 -17.38 -74.37 37.79
N GLY A 881 -16.88 -73.14 37.96
CA GLY A 881 -17.49 -71.90 37.49
C GLY A 881 -18.13 -71.02 38.57
N LEU A 882 -17.87 -71.31 39.85
CA LEU A 882 -17.75 -70.28 40.88
C LEU A 882 -16.32 -69.68 40.84
N ALA A 883 -16.12 -68.55 41.52
CA ALA A 883 -14.80 -67.95 41.71
C ALA A 883 -14.36 -68.13 43.16
N ASP A 884 -13.05 -68.19 43.43
CA ASP A 884 -12.46 -68.58 44.71
C ASP A 884 -13.10 -67.82 45.89
N TYR A 885 -13.15 -66.48 45.82
CA TYR A 885 -13.77 -65.58 46.81
C TYR A 885 -15.29 -65.74 47.03
N ARG A 886 -15.94 -66.68 46.33
CA ARG A 886 -17.37 -67.00 46.44
C ARG A 886 -17.62 -68.52 46.55
N ASP A 887 -16.59 -69.31 46.88
CA ASP A 887 -16.70 -70.77 47.08
C ASP A 887 -15.82 -71.31 48.24
N LEU A 888 -16.46 -71.44 49.40
CA LEU A 888 -16.07 -72.12 50.65
C LEU A 888 -15.25 -73.45 50.59
N ASP A 889 -14.96 -74.05 49.42
CA ASP A 889 -14.19 -75.29 49.21
C ASP A 889 -13.45 -75.17 47.85
N SER A 890 -12.68 -74.08 47.69
CA SER A 890 -12.11 -73.53 46.43
C SER A 890 -11.22 -74.49 45.61
N ASP A 891 -10.61 -75.51 46.23
CA ASP A 891 -9.89 -76.58 45.50
C ASP A 891 -10.73 -77.84 45.25
N ASN A 892 -11.97 -77.87 45.75
CA ASN A 892 -12.92 -78.98 45.76
C ASN A 892 -12.33 -80.27 46.40
N GLY A 893 -11.38 -80.11 47.31
CA GLY A 893 -10.74 -81.15 48.11
C GLY A 893 -11.72 -81.80 49.09
N GLY A 894 -12.79 -81.09 49.46
CA GLY A 894 -13.88 -81.57 50.30
C GLY A 894 -13.71 -81.23 51.77
N VAL A 895 -13.06 -80.10 52.06
CA VAL A 895 -12.86 -79.54 53.41
C VAL A 895 -12.88 -78.02 53.32
N ASP A 896 -13.92 -77.45 53.94
CA ASP A 896 -14.26 -76.03 53.92
C ASP A 896 -13.05 -75.12 54.28
N ASP A 897 -12.83 -74.04 53.55
CA ASP A 897 -11.55 -73.30 53.55
C ASP A 897 -11.20 -72.61 54.91
N GLU A 898 -12.22 -72.19 55.69
CA GLU A 898 -12.06 -71.75 57.09
C GLU A 898 -11.24 -72.78 57.89
N VAL A 899 -11.45 -74.06 57.61
CA VAL A 899 -10.82 -75.21 58.30
C VAL A 899 -9.41 -75.47 57.76
N GLU A 900 -9.19 -75.30 56.46
CA GLU A 900 -7.88 -75.40 55.81
C GLU A 900 -6.91 -74.35 56.37
N VAL A 901 -7.37 -73.11 56.50
CA VAL A 901 -6.61 -72.01 57.08
C VAL A 901 -6.41 -72.19 58.60
N ASN A 902 -7.47 -72.48 59.37
CA ASN A 902 -7.45 -72.36 60.83
C ASN A 902 -7.00 -73.61 61.62
N ASP A 903 -7.38 -74.85 61.24
CA ASP A 903 -6.99 -76.08 61.99
C ASP A 903 -5.96 -76.94 61.24
N HIS A 904 -5.99 -76.96 59.90
CA HIS A 904 -5.09 -77.80 59.10
C HIS A 904 -3.76 -77.12 58.74
N GLN A 905 -3.79 -75.84 58.37
CA GLN A 905 -2.66 -75.05 57.84
C GLN A 905 -2.17 -75.58 56.48
N SER A 906 -3.14 -75.84 55.61
CA SER A 906 -2.99 -76.26 54.21
C SER A 906 -2.85 -75.04 53.28
N ASN A 907 -3.08 -75.19 51.97
CA ASN A 907 -3.30 -74.06 51.05
C ASN A 907 -4.64 -74.23 50.32
N PRO A 908 -5.71 -73.50 50.73
CA PRO A 908 -7.06 -73.69 50.19
C PRO A 908 -7.16 -73.50 48.66
N LEU A 909 -6.23 -72.74 48.08
CA LEU A 909 -6.21 -72.43 46.64
C LEU A 909 -5.14 -73.26 45.87
N ASP A 910 -4.93 -74.55 46.17
CA ASP A 910 -4.06 -75.46 45.38
C ASP A 910 -4.74 -76.83 45.17
N PRO A 911 -5.36 -77.09 44.00
CA PRO A 911 -6.01 -78.37 43.61
C PRO A 911 -5.09 -79.62 43.54
N ALA A 912 -3.95 -79.58 44.23
CA ALA A 912 -3.06 -80.69 44.51
C ALA A 912 -2.81 -80.93 46.01
N ASP A 913 -3.38 -80.15 46.92
CA ASP A 913 -3.54 -80.51 48.34
C ASP A 913 -4.63 -81.62 48.48
N ASP A 914 -4.95 -82.07 49.70
CA ASP A 914 -6.04 -83.04 49.92
C ASP A 914 -6.99 -82.72 51.08
N GLY A 915 -7.16 -81.43 51.39
CA GLY A 915 -8.04 -80.93 52.46
C GLY A 915 -7.57 -81.30 53.87
N VAL A 916 -6.35 -81.84 54.03
CA VAL A 916 -5.83 -82.32 55.33
C VAL A 916 -4.32 -82.16 55.49
N GLY A 917 -3.94 -80.94 55.86
CA GLY A 917 -2.70 -80.68 56.58
C GLY A 917 -2.38 -81.73 57.67
N TRP A 918 -1.09 -81.88 57.99
CA TRP A 918 -0.48 -82.87 58.90
C TRP A 918 -0.16 -84.29 58.39
N LEU A 919 -0.51 -84.69 57.15
CA LEU A 919 -0.10 -85.99 56.58
C LEU A 919 0.86 -85.95 55.39
N GLU A 920 1.08 -84.79 54.77
CA GLU A 920 1.94 -84.60 53.60
C GLU A 920 3.44 -84.98 53.84
N PRO A 921 4.13 -85.73 52.95
CA PRO A 921 5.52 -86.16 53.12
C PRO A 921 6.64 -85.08 53.07
N GLY A 922 6.33 -83.79 53.26
CA GLY A 922 7.29 -82.67 53.18
C GLY A 922 7.57 -81.87 54.46
N ALA A 923 6.59 -81.71 55.36
CA ALA A 923 6.58 -80.62 56.35
C ALA A 923 7.72 -80.63 57.39
N ARG A 924 8.31 -79.44 57.65
CA ARG A 924 9.44 -79.25 58.58
C ARG A 924 9.05 -78.57 59.90
N ILE A 925 8.72 -79.36 60.92
CA ILE A 925 8.46 -78.87 62.28
C ILE A 925 9.70 -78.18 62.88
N SER A 926 9.58 -76.90 63.29
CA SER A 926 10.59 -76.23 64.14
C SER A 926 10.07 -75.09 65.04
N GLY A 927 9.06 -75.35 65.88
CA GLY A 927 8.65 -74.41 66.94
C GLY A 927 9.80 -74.05 67.90
N GLY A 928 10.19 -72.76 68.00
CA GLY A 928 11.57 -72.40 68.39
C GLY A 928 11.86 -71.20 69.32
N ARG A 929 10.88 -70.32 69.65
CA ARG A 929 10.98 -69.14 70.57
C ARG A 929 11.78 -67.89 70.14
N CYS A 930 11.08 -66.75 70.17
CA CYS A 930 11.43 -65.45 70.79
C CYS A 930 12.87 -64.86 70.62
N GLY A 931 13.02 -63.68 69.98
CA GLY A 931 14.36 -63.10 69.78
C GLY A 931 14.60 -61.60 69.51
N CYS A 932 13.62 -60.69 69.56
CA CYS A 932 13.78 -59.21 69.58
C CYS A 932 14.61 -58.46 68.50
N SER A 933 13.94 -57.47 67.88
CA SER A 933 14.43 -56.12 67.50
C SER A 933 15.48 -55.90 66.38
N ALA A 934 14.99 -55.21 65.33
CA ALA A 934 15.55 -54.00 64.71
C ALA A 934 16.84 -54.05 63.84
N GLY A 935 16.63 -54.08 62.52
CA GLY A 935 16.95 -52.96 61.61
C GLY A 935 18.39 -52.74 61.14
N LEU A 936 18.58 -52.71 59.81
CA LEU A 936 19.05 -51.53 59.05
C LEU A 936 19.05 -51.82 57.53
N SER A 937 18.99 -50.75 56.72
CA SER A 937 18.72 -50.77 55.27
C SER A 937 20.02 -50.75 54.41
N PRO A 938 20.05 -50.34 53.11
CA PRO A 938 20.54 -51.24 52.04
C PRO A 938 21.74 -50.67 51.25
N ALA A 939 22.14 -51.35 50.16
CA ALA A 939 22.60 -50.75 48.89
C ALA A 939 22.88 -51.83 47.84
N ALA A 940 22.64 -51.51 46.56
CA ALA A 940 22.78 -52.44 45.42
C ALA A 940 24.12 -52.31 44.66
N ALA A 941 24.32 -53.21 43.71
CA ALA A 941 25.25 -53.12 42.59
C ALA A 941 24.53 -53.62 41.32
N GLY A 942 24.89 -53.24 40.09
CA GLY A 942 25.88 -52.24 39.68
C GLY A 942 26.33 -52.39 38.22
N LEU A 943 26.56 -51.25 37.56
CA LEU A 943 27.38 -51.00 36.36
C LEU A 943 27.51 -52.08 35.25
N ALA A 944 26.86 -51.78 34.12
CA ALA A 944 27.51 -51.40 32.84
C ALA A 944 28.17 -52.49 31.92
N PRO A 945 28.39 -52.19 30.61
CA PRO A 945 28.52 -53.22 29.55
C PRO A 945 29.98 -53.43 29.03
N VAL A 946 30.16 -54.20 27.93
CA VAL A 946 31.05 -53.89 26.76
C VAL A 946 31.11 -55.01 25.70
N LEU A 947 31.15 -54.60 24.42
CA LEU A 947 31.51 -55.24 23.12
C LEU A 947 32.05 -56.70 23.05
N CYS A 948 31.78 -57.41 21.93
CA CYS A 948 32.72 -57.51 20.78
C CYS A 948 32.25 -58.45 19.63
N CYS A 949 32.62 -58.12 18.38
CA CYS A 949 32.30 -58.89 17.16
C CYS A 949 33.27 -60.03 16.84
N ALA A 950 32.79 -61.11 16.20
CA ALA A 950 33.53 -61.92 15.21
C ALA A 950 32.62 -62.88 14.40
N TRP A 951 32.91 -63.09 13.11
CA TRP A 951 32.16 -63.96 12.18
C TRP A 951 32.84 -65.33 11.95
N LEU A 952 32.10 -66.36 11.48
CA LEU A 952 32.52 -67.31 10.40
C LEU A 952 31.54 -68.50 10.14
N VAL A 953 30.85 -68.47 8.99
CA VAL A 953 30.52 -69.61 8.07
C VAL A 953 29.68 -70.82 8.57
N GLY A 954 28.47 -71.05 7.97
CA GLY A 954 27.62 -72.23 8.27
C GLY A 954 26.71 -72.87 7.18
N ARG A 955 26.29 -72.18 6.10
CA ARG A 955 25.51 -72.66 4.90
C ARG A 955 24.43 -73.78 5.09
N ARG A 956 23.13 -73.48 4.88
CA ARG A 956 22.19 -74.41 4.18
C ARG A 956 20.90 -73.81 3.54
N ARG A 957 21.03 -73.33 2.30
CA ARG A 957 20.05 -73.32 1.17
C ARG A 957 18.50 -73.36 1.41
N ARG A 958 17.85 -72.35 0.81
CA ARG A 958 16.54 -72.36 0.08
C ARG A 958 15.26 -72.52 0.95
N ARG A 959 14.12 -71.91 0.60
CA ARG A 959 13.67 -71.29 -0.68
C ARG A 959 12.60 -70.21 -0.43
N ARG A 960 12.49 -69.20 -1.32
CA ARG A 960 11.29 -68.32 -1.43
C ARG A 960 10.02 -69.15 -1.64
N PHE A 961 8.88 -68.65 -1.18
CA PHE A 961 7.66 -68.54 -2.00
C PHE A 961 6.96 -67.20 -1.73
N SER A 962 6.12 -66.77 -2.68
CA SER A 962 5.26 -65.59 -2.60
C SER A 962 3.89 -65.99 -3.17
N SER A 963 2.84 -65.32 -2.70
CA SER A 963 1.50 -65.16 -3.30
C SER A 963 0.82 -66.39 -3.94
N ARG A 964 -0.36 -66.77 -3.43
CA ARG A 964 -1.65 -66.37 -4.04
C ARG A 964 -2.86 -66.88 -3.25
N SER A 965 -3.96 -66.17 -3.42
CA SER A 965 -5.29 -66.37 -2.82
C SER A 965 -6.18 -67.35 -3.59
N LEU A 966 -7.43 -67.52 -3.11
CA LEU A 966 -8.52 -68.41 -3.57
C LEU A 966 -8.30 -69.92 -3.31
N SER A 967 -9.35 -70.71 -3.00
CA SER A 967 -10.73 -70.41 -2.55
C SER A 967 -11.41 -71.73 -2.16
N LEU A 968 -12.21 -71.72 -1.09
CA LEU A 968 -13.42 -72.53 -0.93
C LEU A 968 -14.30 -71.93 0.17
#